data_AF-G0L0X6-F1
#
_entry.id   AF-G0L0X6-F1
#
_cell.length_a   1.000
_cell.length_b   1.000
_cell.length_c   1.000
_cell.angle_alpha   90.00
_cell.angle_beta   90.00
_cell.angle_gamma   90.00
#
_symmetry.space_group_name_H-M   'P 1'
#
loop_
_entity.id
_entity.type
_entity.pdbx_description
1 polymer ?
#
loop_
_entity_poly.entity_id
_entity_poly.type
_entity_poly.pdbx_seq_one_letter_code
_entity_poly.pdbx_strand_id
1 'polypeptide(L)'
;MFNLISANRLKNTKKTAIWCDIFFLLVVSFSSFSAISQEEQGPHIPLEKNLNPKWVESLFEKGKQKVYSGDELKYIAMPCGGIGSGQVNVTGDGRLAFTESVYNLQQQPNSGHGLSTGYNYLHPEEPQSKVENTFTICIEQANGISEELKLDKDDFDDIQFIGEYPIAQVNYRKKSDRLPIEISSEVFSPFVPLSVRSSANPVTVVKYKITNTSKDKIDVSIIGELKNIAFPQPSKVKQVNTALRSKGVSGISFEMQPMSNDSVLAKHPQLGGFSLSVLNQKADLLVNANEKDSKKKRSSSEDPISGSVGSTVSLRSGQTKEITFLVSWYFPNYYENGKRYKDAMAEAPGWVGHIYNNWYANSFDVTKYVASNFNTLYADTKLFRDTYNDNTLPYWLANRITMPVSTLAAGNIAIWKNGRMYGYEGIGFCQGTCGHVYNFVAAISKLFPELERSVRLLQDFNSTEKYSGYSPSGRINFRGYGVNKPEVPHSYASDAQSGYVLKAYREHLNSPNNEFLDTVWEKVKMAIGYHIFKDGAEIGLEPNGVLEGEQTFWDPMWYGPNPYNNTLYLAALRAAEEMAKVKGEPELASRYHKLFESGQKFMNEEMWNGEFYIHLYPVGLNGNVGIKNGFKLPSEIDDNAQSYIKAFNEGRSGYFPGTACDAQQLFGQNWANQLGLGYILSPEKSEIAAKSIFKYNWTPDIATIYDFEKPNARVLAAKGEAAMINGGWTKEKPKSFENTHDKTNVWTGLEYEAACDMINEGLLEEAIVAIRSIDDRYNGTKRNPWNEVEGSNHYSRAMHSWNVLLSLSGFTYNGPEGIIGFKPRLNPDNFKSFFSTAEGWGTFKQVRYGKAQTNTLLLTYGKLELNVVTLDIVEGKELNGVSVKLNGKIIKSSYEQQGNTVLISLSSKLTMNTNDILNVDLK
;
A
#
# COMPACT_ATOMS: atom_id res chain seq x y z
N MET A 1 -0.06 61.55 -19.92
CA MET A 1 0.59 62.69 -20.60
C MET A 1 2.05 62.71 -20.15
N PHE A 2 2.94 62.78 -21.13
CA PHE A 2 4.37 62.47 -21.09
C PHE A 2 5.25 63.44 -20.28
N ASN A 3 6.47 62.96 -20.01
CA ASN A 3 7.75 63.66 -19.78
C ASN A 3 8.10 64.05 -18.32
N LEU A 4 9.23 63.66 -17.71
CA LEU A 4 10.67 63.45 -18.05
C LEU A 4 11.53 64.56 -17.40
N ILE A 5 12.70 64.14 -16.86
CA ILE A 5 13.95 64.91 -16.65
C ILE A 5 13.98 65.81 -15.39
N SER A 6 15.04 65.89 -14.57
CA SER A 6 16.29 65.16 -14.34
C SER A 6 17.03 65.83 -13.16
N ALA A 7 17.92 65.08 -12.47
CA ALA A 7 19.31 65.42 -12.07
C ALA A 7 19.61 66.81 -11.42
N ASN A 8 20.55 67.03 -10.48
CA ASN A 8 21.73 66.31 -10.03
C ASN A 8 22.43 67.14 -8.92
N ARG A 9 23.37 66.51 -8.19
CA ARG A 9 24.59 67.08 -7.54
C ARG A 9 24.46 67.89 -6.23
N LEU A 10 25.41 67.90 -5.29
CA LEU A 10 26.54 67.06 -4.81
C LEU A 10 27.32 67.90 -3.75
N LYS A 11 28.04 67.21 -2.84
CA LYS A 11 29.23 67.64 -2.02
C LYS A 11 28.94 68.19 -0.61
N ASN A 12 29.34 67.50 0.47
CA ASN A 12 30.67 67.16 1.03
C ASN A 12 31.28 68.25 1.91
N THR A 13 31.53 67.95 3.20
CA THR A 13 32.73 68.36 3.95
C THR A 13 33.01 67.41 5.12
N LYS A 14 34.30 67.32 5.46
CA LYS A 14 35.03 66.23 6.15
C LYS A 14 35.60 66.72 7.50
N LYS A 15 35.74 65.78 8.45
CA LYS A 15 36.87 65.58 9.42
C LYS A 15 37.13 66.68 10.49
N THR A 16 37.63 66.48 11.72
CA THR A 16 38.44 65.41 12.37
C THR A 16 38.54 65.65 13.91
N ALA A 17 38.78 64.57 14.68
CA ALA A 17 39.72 64.45 15.83
C ALA A 17 39.32 64.96 17.25
N ILE A 18 39.71 64.40 18.41
CA ILE A 18 40.54 63.25 18.87
C ILE A 18 40.41 63.10 20.43
N TRP A 19 40.24 61.86 20.92
CA TRP A 19 40.83 61.16 22.10
C TRP A 19 40.41 61.25 23.60
N CYS A 20 40.52 60.04 24.21
CA CYS A 20 40.66 59.58 25.62
C CYS A 20 39.38 59.36 26.46
N ASP A 21 39.11 58.24 27.14
CA ASP A 21 39.91 57.04 27.45
C ASP A 21 39.02 55.89 28.02
N ILE A 22 39.45 54.63 27.77
CA ILE A 22 39.28 53.40 28.59
C ILE A 22 37.87 52.77 28.73
N PHE A 23 37.60 51.70 27.96
CA PHE A 23 37.08 50.39 28.41
C PHE A 23 36.91 49.44 27.19
N PHE A 24 37.96 48.75 26.76
CA PHE A 24 37.82 47.65 25.78
C PHE A 24 38.93 46.60 25.98
N LEU A 25 38.61 45.58 26.78
CA LEU A 25 39.35 44.33 26.89
C LEU A 25 38.33 43.20 27.10
N LEU A 26 37.66 42.81 26.02
CA LEU A 26 37.06 41.50 25.76
C LEU A 26 36.45 41.55 24.35
N VAL A 27 36.67 40.49 23.56
CA VAL A 27 36.26 40.29 22.16
C VAL A 27 37.24 40.83 21.10
N VAL A 28 38.37 40.14 20.92
CA VAL A 28 39.05 40.02 19.62
C VAL A 28 39.42 38.56 19.41
N SER A 29 38.74 37.89 18.49
CA SER A 29 39.36 37.03 17.45
C SER A 29 38.29 36.22 16.72
N PHE A 30 38.38 36.21 15.38
CA PHE A 30 37.54 35.54 14.37
C PHE A 30 36.36 36.31 13.77
N SER A 31 36.69 37.42 13.11
CA SER A 31 35.94 37.89 11.94
C SER A 31 36.89 37.87 10.75
N SER A 32 36.90 36.76 10.00
CA SER A 32 37.63 36.64 8.75
C SER A 32 36.88 35.69 7.83
N PHE A 33 36.36 36.26 6.74
CA PHE A 33 35.99 35.58 5.50
C PHE A 33 35.08 34.35 5.58
N SER A 34 33.78 34.60 5.41
CA SER A 34 32.91 33.81 4.54
C SER A 34 31.72 34.66 4.11
N ALA A 35 32.01 35.76 3.41
CA ALA A 35 31.07 36.26 2.41
C ALA A 35 31.23 35.33 1.20
N ILE A 36 30.66 34.12 1.30
CA ILE A 36 30.36 33.33 0.12
C ILE A 36 29.15 34.00 -0.50
N SER A 37 29.34 34.43 -1.75
CA SER A 37 28.30 34.91 -2.64
C SER A 37 27.03 34.08 -2.50
N GLN A 38 25.93 34.72 -2.12
CA GLN A 38 24.61 34.32 -2.58
C GLN A 38 24.60 34.48 -4.10
N GLU A 39 25.20 33.52 -4.81
CA GLU A 39 24.79 33.23 -6.18
C GLU A 39 23.36 32.68 -6.11
N GLU A 40 22.56 33.08 -7.08
CA GLU A 40 21.15 32.73 -7.28
C GLU A 40 20.89 31.21 -7.15
N GLN A 41 20.63 30.71 -5.94
CA GLN A 41 20.26 29.31 -5.73
C GLN A 41 18.75 29.17 -5.89
N GLY A 42 18.33 28.77 -7.10
CA GLY A 42 17.01 28.16 -7.28
C GLY A 42 16.89 26.84 -6.49
N PRO A 43 15.69 26.24 -6.45
CA PRO A 43 15.48 24.97 -5.75
C PRO A 43 16.45 23.89 -6.26
N HIS A 44 17.23 23.28 -5.36
CA HIS A 44 18.28 22.31 -5.71
C HIS A 44 18.37 21.21 -4.64
N ILE A 45 18.46 19.94 -5.06
CA ILE A 45 18.68 18.79 -4.18
C ILE A 45 20.17 18.73 -3.83
N PRO A 46 20.58 18.79 -2.55
CA PRO A 46 21.99 18.74 -2.21
C PRO A 46 22.61 17.41 -2.67
N LEU A 47 23.74 17.46 -3.37
CA LEU A 47 24.47 16.26 -3.79
C LEU A 47 25.06 15.55 -2.57
N GLU A 48 25.71 16.31 -1.69
CA GLU A 48 26.15 15.84 -0.38
C GLU A 48 24.98 15.85 0.60
N LYS A 49 24.49 14.67 0.96
CA LYS A 49 23.32 14.53 1.83
C LYS A 49 23.61 14.91 3.29
N ASN A 50 24.88 14.89 3.70
CA ASN A 50 25.36 15.22 5.05
C ASN A 50 24.58 14.46 6.16
N LEU A 51 24.25 13.20 5.91
CA LEU A 51 23.57 12.35 6.88
C LEU A 51 24.51 12.04 8.04
N ASN A 52 23.99 12.05 9.26
CA ASN A 52 24.76 11.65 10.43
C ASN A 52 25.04 10.13 10.36
N PRO A 53 26.31 9.68 10.29
CA PRO A 53 26.63 8.26 10.15
C PRO A 53 26.07 7.39 11.29
N LYS A 54 26.03 7.91 12.53
CA LYS A 54 25.45 7.19 13.67
C LYS A 54 23.94 7.02 13.55
N TRP A 55 23.27 7.99 12.93
CA TRP A 55 21.83 7.86 12.67
C TRP A 55 21.58 6.79 11.61
N VAL A 56 22.36 6.77 10.52
CA VAL A 56 22.26 5.73 9.48
C VAL A 56 22.50 4.35 10.07
N GLU A 57 23.57 4.16 10.85
CA GLU A 57 23.87 2.90 11.54
C GLU A 57 22.71 2.42 12.43
N SER A 58 22.07 3.36 13.17
CA SER A 58 20.94 3.03 14.05
C SER A 58 19.70 2.50 13.31
N LEU A 59 19.55 2.77 12.00
CA LEU A 59 18.43 2.27 11.20
C LEU A 59 18.46 0.75 11.02
N PHE A 60 19.65 0.14 11.13
CA PHE A 60 19.89 -1.29 10.96
C PHE A 60 19.80 -2.09 12.27
N GLU A 61 19.72 -1.42 13.41
CA GLU A 61 19.55 -2.08 14.70
C GLU A 61 18.18 -2.76 14.79
N LYS A 62 18.11 -3.92 15.45
CA LYS A 62 16.84 -4.66 15.60
C LYS A 62 15.74 -3.80 16.26
N GLY A 63 16.11 -2.86 17.13
CA GLY A 63 15.19 -1.99 17.84
C GLY A 63 14.27 -2.73 18.81
N LYS A 64 13.20 -2.06 19.24
CA LYS A 64 12.16 -2.60 20.13
C LYS A 64 10.78 -2.38 19.54
N GLN A 65 9.81 -3.13 20.05
CA GLN A 65 8.40 -2.94 19.72
C GLN A 65 7.99 -1.48 19.96
N LYS A 66 7.36 -0.86 18.95
CA LYS A 66 6.90 0.53 19.02
C LYS A 66 5.64 0.59 19.85
N VAL A 67 5.74 1.27 20.97
CA VAL A 67 4.62 1.66 21.82
C VAL A 67 4.35 3.14 21.58
N TYR A 68 3.16 3.45 21.07
CA TYR A 68 2.68 4.84 20.96
C TYR A 68 2.01 5.25 22.27
N SER A 69 2.24 6.48 22.71
CA SER A 69 1.66 7.03 23.95
C SER A 69 1.63 8.56 23.91
N GLY A 70 0.84 9.18 24.80
CA GLY A 70 0.72 10.64 24.87
C GLY A 70 0.26 11.24 23.53
N ASP A 71 0.95 12.29 23.07
CA ASP A 71 0.61 13.00 21.84
C ASP A 71 0.69 12.13 20.58
N GLU A 72 1.43 11.01 20.62
CA GLU A 72 1.51 10.09 19.48
C GLU A 72 0.17 9.38 19.19
N LEU A 73 -0.75 9.34 20.16
CA LEU A 73 -2.06 8.69 20.00
C LEU A 73 -3.03 9.52 19.15
N LYS A 74 -2.78 10.82 18.99
CA LYS A 74 -3.71 11.81 18.46
C LYS A 74 -4.31 11.42 17.11
N TYR A 75 -3.46 11.02 16.16
CA TYR A 75 -3.89 10.70 14.79
C TYR A 75 -3.99 9.20 14.52
N ILE A 76 -3.72 8.33 15.50
CA ILE A 76 -3.77 6.89 15.28
C ILE A 76 -5.20 6.47 14.95
N ALA A 77 -5.37 5.83 13.80
CA ALA A 77 -6.60 5.19 13.37
C ALA A 77 -6.23 3.98 12.49
N MET A 78 -6.05 2.81 13.10
CA MET A 78 -5.70 1.59 12.37
C MET A 78 -6.97 0.89 11.85
N PRO A 79 -7.11 0.64 10.53
CA PRO A 79 -8.24 -0.12 10.00
C PRO A 79 -8.32 -1.53 10.60
N CYS A 80 -9.44 -1.85 11.23
CA CYS A 80 -9.78 -3.14 11.84
C CYS A 80 -11.17 -3.58 11.37
N GLY A 81 -11.41 -3.50 10.06
CA GLY A 81 -12.55 -4.10 9.36
C GLY A 81 -12.14 -5.31 8.52
N GLY A 82 -13.09 -6.16 8.15
CA GLY A 82 -12.83 -7.23 7.18
C GLY A 82 -12.43 -6.66 5.82
N ILE A 83 -11.59 -7.38 5.07
CA ILE A 83 -11.12 -6.90 3.78
C ILE A 83 -12.30 -6.64 2.84
N GLY A 84 -12.28 -5.48 2.17
CA GLY A 84 -13.34 -5.05 1.25
C GLY A 84 -14.75 -4.99 1.84
N SER A 85 -14.89 -4.94 3.18
CA SER A 85 -16.19 -5.04 3.86
C SER A 85 -16.67 -3.72 4.45
N GLY A 86 -15.88 -2.64 4.36
CA GLY A 86 -16.14 -1.34 5.00
C GLY A 86 -15.18 -1.08 6.17
N GLN A 87 -14.88 0.19 6.41
CA GLN A 87 -13.80 0.61 7.30
C GLN A 87 -14.28 1.04 8.69
N VAL A 88 -13.84 0.29 9.69
CA VAL A 88 -13.87 0.64 11.12
C VAL A 88 -12.43 0.73 11.60
N ASN A 89 -12.05 1.88 12.16
CA ASN A 89 -10.71 2.06 12.71
C ASN A 89 -10.74 1.85 14.24
N VAL A 90 -9.65 1.34 14.79
CA VAL A 90 -9.34 1.50 16.22
C VAL A 90 -8.46 2.74 16.39
N THR A 91 -8.87 3.64 17.28
CA THR A 91 -8.15 4.89 17.54
C THR A 91 -7.01 4.70 18.53
N GLY A 92 -6.09 5.65 18.65
CA GLY A 92 -4.96 5.57 19.58
C GLY A 92 -5.36 5.42 21.06
N ASP A 93 -6.54 5.92 21.42
CA ASP A 93 -7.16 5.77 22.74
C ASP A 93 -8.07 4.52 22.86
N GLY A 94 -8.16 3.70 21.82
CA GLY A 94 -8.87 2.41 21.83
C GLY A 94 -10.36 2.44 21.53
N ARG A 95 -10.93 3.60 21.15
CA ARG A 95 -12.30 3.70 20.65
C ARG A 95 -12.43 3.13 19.24
N LEU A 96 -13.65 2.78 18.84
CA LEU A 96 -13.96 2.42 17.46
C LEU A 96 -14.45 3.65 16.68
N ALA A 97 -13.81 3.94 15.55
CA ALA A 97 -14.20 5.01 14.64
C ALA A 97 -14.76 4.42 13.34
N PHE A 98 -16.08 4.46 13.20
CA PHE A 98 -16.79 4.01 12.00
C PHE A 98 -16.74 5.10 10.93
N THR A 99 -16.37 4.73 9.71
CA THR A 99 -16.40 5.64 8.54
C THR A 99 -17.68 5.47 7.73
N GLU A 100 -17.95 6.37 6.79
CA GLU A 100 -19.12 6.28 5.91
C GLU A 100 -19.17 4.99 5.06
N SER A 101 -18.00 4.40 4.77
CA SER A 101 -17.87 3.22 3.92
C SER A 101 -18.57 1.98 4.48
N VAL A 102 -18.73 1.88 5.80
CA VAL A 102 -19.37 0.74 6.48
C VAL A 102 -20.82 0.54 6.04
N TYR A 103 -21.49 1.61 5.64
CA TYR A 103 -22.88 1.60 5.18
C TYR A 103 -23.01 2.05 3.72
N ASN A 104 -22.00 1.72 2.89
CA ASN A 104 -21.98 1.95 1.44
C ASN A 104 -22.11 3.42 1.02
N LEU A 105 -21.81 4.36 1.91
CA LEU A 105 -21.71 5.77 1.55
C LEU A 105 -20.24 6.07 1.27
N GLN A 106 -19.91 6.36 0.02
CA GLN A 106 -18.56 6.77 -0.29
C GLN A 106 -18.31 8.17 0.29
N GLN A 107 -17.23 8.33 1.04
CA GLN A 107 -16.80 9.63 1.53
C GLN A 107 -16.68 10.58 0.33
N GLN A 108 -17.38 11.72 0.40
CA GLN A 108 -17.27 12.73 -0.65
C GLN A 108 -15.83 13.25 -0.66
N PRO A 109 -15.16 13.36 -1.81
CA PRO A 109 -13.95 14.16 -1.89
C PRO A 109 -14.30 15.58 -1.43
N ASN A 110 -13.57 16.12 -0.44
CA ASN A 110 -13.84 17.44 0.16
C ASN A 110 -14.26 18.47 -0.89
N SER A 111 -15.51 18.93 -0.82
CA SER A 111 -16.19 19.71 -1.86
C SER A 111 -15.78 21.18 -1.93
N GLY A 112 -14.57 21.54 -1.49
CA GLY A 112 -14.13 22.94 -1.39
C GLY A 112 -12.66 23.20 -1.73
N HIS A 113 -11.75 22.27 -1.47
CA HIS A 113 -10.33 22.42 -1.77
C HIS A 113 -9.81 21.05 -2.23
N GLY A 114 -9.40 20.97 -3.50
CA GLY A 114 -9.21 19.69 -4.20
C GLY A 114 -8.27 18.73 -3.46
N LEU A 115 -8.65 17.45 -3.42
CA LEU A 115 -7.79 16.30 -3.07
C LEU A 115 -6.45 16.28 -3.85
N SER A 116 -6.33 17.11 -4.87
CA SER A 116 -5.16 17.34 -5.70
C SER A 116 -4.16 18.36 -5.16
N THR A 117 -4.25 18.83 -3.90
CA THR A 117 -3.29 19.82 -3.34
C THR A 117 -2.36 19.27 -2.24
N GLY A 118 -2.65 18.08 -1.70
CA GLY A 118 -1.99 17.58 -0.49
C GLY A 118 -2.62 18.06 0.82
N TYR A 119 -3.84 18.62 0.78
CA TYR A 119 -4.52 19.17 1.96
C TYR A 119 -4.60 18.19 3.15
N ASN A 120 -5.06 16.96 2.94
CA ASN A 120 -5.18 15.97 4.02
C ASN A 120 -3.82 15.59 4.63
N TYR A 121 -2.74 15.70 3.85
CA TYR A 121 -1.38 15.52 4.35
C TYR A 121 -0.95 16.67 5.26
N LEU A 122 -1.27 17.91 4.91
CA LEU A 122 -0.94 19.09 5.74
C LEU A 122 -1.89 19.28 6.93
N HIS A 123 -3.12 18.81 6.81
CA HIS A 123 -4.20 18.98 7.79
C HIS A 123 -4.82 17.62 8.16
N PRO A 124 -4.05 16.73 8.81
CA PRO A 124 -4.57 15.46 9.27
C PRO A 124 -5.67 15.69 10.30
N GLU A 125 -6.77 14.95 10.16
CA GLU A 125 -7.92 15.02 11.06
C GLU A 125 -7.79 13.96 12.17
N GLU A 126 -8.21 14.31 13.39
CA GLU A 126 -8.40 13.32 14.44
C GLU A 126 -9.55 12.37 14.07
N PRO A 127 -9.41 11.06 14.29
CA PRO A 127 -10.43 10.10 13.89
C PRO A 127 -11.76 10.33 14.62
N GLN A 128 -12.80 10.61 13.83
CA GLN A 128 -14.17 10.76 14.29
C GLN A 128 -15.01 9.54 13.89
N SER A 129 -15.89 9.10 14.79
CA SER A 129 -16.83 8.03 14.49
C SER A 129 -18.13 8.59 13.93
N LYS A 130 -18.61 8.03 12.81
CA LYS A 130 -19.94 8.31 12.24
C LYS A 130 -21.06 7.53 12.95
N VAL A 131 -20.70 6.55 13.77
CA VAL A 131 -21.64 5.77 14.59
C VAL A 131 -21.25 5.94 16.05
N GLU A 132 -22.15 6.50 16.85
CA GLU A 132 -21.96 6.67 18.29
C GLU A 132 -21.80 5.29 18.95
N ASN A 133 -20.70 5.10 19.67
CA ASN A 133 -20.38 3.88 20.38
C ASN A 133 -19.52 4.18 21.61
N THR A 134 -19.58 3.31 22.61
CA THR A 134 -18.72 3.40 23.79
C THR A 134 -18.51 2.01 24.40
N PHE A 135 -17.39 1.85 25.10
CA PHE A 135 -17.15 0.71 25.97
C PHE A 135 -16.81 1.22 27.37
N THR A 136 -17.55 0.76 28.37
CA THR A 136 -17.40 1.14 29.77
C THR A 136 -17.01 -0.08 30.59
N ILE A 137 -16.06 0.08 31.51
CA ILE A 137 -15.73 -0.91 32.53
C ILE A 137 -16.33 -0.49 33.87
N CYS A 138 -16.98 -1.43 34.55
CA CYS A 138 -17.44 -1.29 35.92
C CYS A 138 -16.64 -2.27 36.81
N ILE A 139 -16.02 -1.76 37.87
CA ILE A 139 -15.16 -2.52 38.78
C ILE A 139 -15.80 -2.51 40.16
N GLU A 140 -16.35 -3.64 40.58
CA GLU A 140 -17.00 -3.81 41.88
C GLU A 140 -16.10 -4.61 42.83
N GLN A 141 -15.63 -3.94 43.87
CA GLN A 141 -14.81 -4.54 44.93
C GLN A 141 -15.68 -5.13 46.05
N ALA A 142 -15.18 -6.15 46.74
CA ALA A 142 -15.90 -6.81 47.83
C ALA A 142 -16.25 -5.89 49.01
N ASN A 143 -15.55 -4.77 49.16
CA ASN A 143 -15.80 -3.75 50.19
C ASN A 143 -16.92 -2.75 49.80
N GLY A 144 -17.56 -2.93 48.63
CA GLY A 144 -18.65 -2.08 48.14
C GLY A 144 -18.18 -0.86 47.34
N ILE A 145 -16.87 -0.66 47.16
CA ILE A 145 -16.34 0.37 46.25
C ILE A 145 -16.63 -0.06 44.81
N SER A 146 -17.26 0.83 44.04
CA SER A 146 -17.54 0.64 42.62
C SER A 146 -17.00 1.82 41.82
N GLU A 147 -16.30 1.52 40.73
CA GLU A 147 -15.80 2.50 39.76
C GLU A 147 -16.36 2.19 38.38
N GLU A 148 -16.88 3.21 37.70
CA GLU A 148 -17.35 3.13 36.32
C GLU A 148 -16.49 4.07 35.47
N LEU A 149 -15.83 3.53 34.44
CA LEU A 149 -14.84 4.24 33.63
C LEU A 149 -15.05 3.88 32.15
N LYS A 150 -15.03 4.88 31.26
CA LYS A 150 -14.95 4.67 29.82
C LYS A 150 -13.56 4.15 29.45
N LEU A 151 -13.50 3.19 28.54
CA LEU A 151 -12.26 2.63 28.03
C LEU A 151 -11.68 3.51 26.91
N ASP A 152 -11.37 4.75 27.25
CA ASP A 152 -10.77 5.78 26.39
C ASP A 152 -9.98 6.83 27.19
N LYS A 153 -9.53 7.89 26.51
CA LYS A 153 -8.71 8.96 27.09
C LYS A 153 -9.44 9.88 28.06
N ASP A 154 -10.78 9.83 28.15
CA ASP A 154 -11.54 10.67 29.08
C ASP A 154 -11.30 10.19 30.52
N ASP A 155 -11.19 8.87 30.73
CA ASP A 155 -11.06 8.25 32.07
C ASP A 155 -9.69 7.56 32.33
N PHE A 156 -8.86 7.35 31.30
CA PHE A 156 -7.51 6.81 31.41
C PHE A 156 -6.42 7.80 30.94
N ASP A 157 -5.52 8.18 31.85
CA ASP A 157 -4.46 9.18 31.63
C ASP A 157 -3.12 8.59 31.14
N ASP A 158 -3.03 7.26 31.00
CA ASP A 158 -1.84 6.55 30.51
C ASP A 158 -2.23 5.38 29.60
N ILE A 159 -2.61 5.72 28.37
CA ILE A 159 -2.92 4.73 27.33
C ILE A 159 -1.67 4.43 26.51
N GLN A 160 -1.49 3.15 26.16
CA GLN A 160 -0.45 2.69 25.26
C GLN A 160 -1.08 1.95 24.08
N PHE A 161 -0.69 2.30 22.86
CA PHE A 161 -1.14 1.65 21.63
C PHE A 161 0.03 0.93 20.97
N ILE A 162 -0.17 -0.34 20.60
CA ILE A 162 0.77 -1.14 19.82
C ILE A 162 0.02 -1.64 18.59
N GLY A 163 0.43 -1.19 17.41
CA GLY A 163 -0.17 -1.63 16.16
C GLY A 163 0.79 -2.52 15.39
N GLU A 164 0.43 -3.80 15.31
CA GLU A 164 1.08 -4.84 14.49
C GLU A 164 -0.01 -5.44 13.61
N TYR A 165 -0.31 -4.78 12.50
CA TYR A 165 -1.43 -5.15 11.63
C TYR A 165 -1.36 -6.64 11.26
N PRO A 166 -2.43 -7.42 11.46
CA PRO A 166 -3.84 -7.01 11.58
C PRO A 166 -4.39 -6.81 13.00
N ILE A 167 -3.56 -6.81 14.06
CA ILE A 167 -4.03 -6.71 15.45
C ILE A 167 -3.46 -5.45 16.13
N ALA A 168 -4.34 -4.63 16.68
CA ALA A 168 -3.96 -3.56 17.60
C ALA A 168 -4.07 -4.06 19.04
N GLN A 169 -3.12 -3.66 19.88
CA GLN A 169 -3.20 -3.84 21.32
C GLN A 169 -3.29 -2.48 21.99
N VAL A 170 -4.22 -2.33 22.93
CA VAL A 170 -4.38 -1.11 23.73
C VAL A 170 -4.25 -1.48 25.21
N ASN A 171 -3.35 -0.83 25.92
CA ASN A 171 -3.24 -0.96 27.38
C ASN A 171 -3.82 0.29 28.02
N TYR A 172 -4.73 0.12 28.96
CA TYR A 172 -5.37 1.22 29.68
C TYR A 172 -4.80 1.28 31.10
N ARG A 173 -4.19 2.40 31.47
CA ARG A 173 -3.61 2.62 32.81
C ARG A 173 -4.00 3.99 33.36
N LYS A 174 -3.93 4.10 34.68
CA LYS A 174 -4.09 5.35 35.43
C LYS A 174 -2.83 5.61 36.27
N LYS A 175 -2.20 6.78 36.08
CA LYS A 175 -1.02 7.25 36.85
C LYS A 175 -1.42 7.76 38.22
N SER A 176 -2.51 8.52 38.26
CA SER A 176 -3.00 9.26 39.42
C SER A 176 -3.79 8.37 40.40
N ASP A 177 -4.69 7.52 39.89
CA ASP A 177 -5.51 6.60 40.70
C ASP A 177 -5.35 5.14 40.22
N ARG A 178 -4.44 4.38 40.85
CA ARG A 178 -4.19 2.99 40.43
C ARG A 178 -5.44 2.13 40.66
N LEU A 179 -5.92 1.52 39.58
CA LEU A 179 -7.02 0.58 39.63
C LEU A 179 -6.60 -0.75 40.25
N PRO A 180 -7.52 -1.48 40.91
CA PRO A 180 -7.25 -2.80 41.46
C PRO A 180 -7.24 -3.91 40.39
N ILE A 181 -7.05 -3.53 39.13
CA ILE A 181 -6.99 -4.40 37.96
C ILE A 181 -5.93 -3.91 36.97
N GLU A 182 -5.48 -4.80 36.11
CA GLU A 182 -4.85 -4.46 34.82
C GLU A 182 -5.84 -4.78 33.70
N ILE A 183 -5.93 -3.89 32.70
CA ILE A 183 -6.79 -4.09 31.52
C ILE A 183 -6.05 -3.76 30.23
N SER A 184 -6.19 -4.65 29.25
CA SER A 184 -5.76 -4.43 27.88
C SER A 184 -6.81 -4.95 26.90
N SER A 185 -6.77 -4.50 25.65
CA SER A 185 -7.59 -5.03 24.56
C SER A 185 -6.74 -5.48 23.37
N GLU A 186 -7.21 -6.49 22.66
CA GLU A 186 -6.82 -6.75 21.27
C GLU A 186 -8.00 -6.39 20.37
N VAL A 187 -7.75 -5.55 19.35
CA VAL A 187 -8.76 -5.10 18.38
C VAL A 187 -8.33 -5.49 16.98
N PHE A 188 -9.18 -6.24 16.27
CA PHE A 188 -8.87 -6.78 14.95
C PHE A 188 -10.14 -7.20 14.20
N SER A 189 -10.00 -7.42 12.89
CA SER A 189 -10.90 -8.30 12.13
C SER A 189 -10.14 -9.56 11.77
N PRO A 190 -10.80 -10.73 11.65
CA PRO A 190 -10.13 -11.91 11.14
C PRO A 190 -9.41 -11.60 9.82
N PHE A 191 -8.12 -11.91 9.75
CA PHE A 191 -7.26 -11.66 8.59
C PHE A 191 -6.33 -12.86 8.44
N VAL A 192 -6.67 -13.72 7.48
CA VAL A 192 -6.00 -14.99 7.25
C VAL A 192 -5.57 -15.01 5.78
N PRO A 193 -4.28 -14.78 5.49
CA PRO A 193 -3.78 -14.84 4.12
C PRO A 193 -4.15 -16.17 3.45
N LEU A 194 -4.41 -16.10 2.14
CA LEU A 194 -4.93 -17.18 1.29
C LEU A 194 -6.38 -17.58 1.60
N SER A 195 -7.10 -16.86 2.47
CA SER A 195 -8.51 -17.12 2.75
C SER A 195 -9.34 -15.84 2.72
N VAL A 196 -9.91 -15.52 1.55
CA VAL A 196 -10.87 -14.42 1.40
C VAL A 196 -12.10 -14.66 2.27
N ARG A 197 -12.59 -15.90 2.36
CA ARG A 197 -13.75 -16.28 3.20
C ARG A 197 -13.54 -15.95 4.67
N SER A 198 -12.35 -16.20 5.20
CA SER A 198 -12.02 -15.90 6.60
C SER A 198 -11.74 -14.41 6.81
N SER A 199 -11.26 -13.70 5.78
CA SER A 199 -10.79 -12.32 5.91
C SER A 199 -11.83 -11.25 5.57
N ALA A 200 -12.84 -11.56 4.76
CA ALA A 200 -13.87 -10.62 4.29
C ALA A 200 -15.14 -10.61 5.16
N ASN A 201 -15.00 -10.86 6.46
CA ASN A 201 -16.13 -10.82 7.39
C ASN A 201 -16.38 -9.37 7.85
N PRO A 202 -17.60 -8.81 7.68
CA PRO A 202 -17.92 -7.44 8.10
C PRO A 202 -18.10 -7.36 9.64
N VAL A 203 -16.99 -7.47 10.37
CA VAL A 203 -16.95 -7.48 11.83
C VAL A 203 -15.64 -6.96 12.38
N THR A 204 -15.70 -6.19 13.46
CA THR A 204 -14.57 -5.86 14.32
C THR A 204 -14.71 -6.62 15.64
N VAL A 205 -13.63 -7.29 16.06
CA VAL A 205 -13.53 -7.98 17.35
C VAL A 205 -12.81 -7.06 18.33
N VAL A 206 -13.37 -6.92 19.53
CA VAL A 206 -12.73 -6.24 20.66
C VAL A 206 -12.61 -7.23 21.80
N LYS A 207 -11.40 -7.72 22.05
CA LYS A 207 -11.12 -8.73 23.06
C LYS A 207 -10.40 -8.10 24.25
N TYR A 208 -11.13 -7.89 25.35
CA TYR A 208 -10.54 -7.38 26.59
C TYR A 208 -9.95 -8.51 27.42
N LYS A 209 -8.77 -8.27 27.99
CA LYS A 209 -8.10 -9.11 28.98
C LYS A 209 -8.01 -8.31 30.27
N ILE A 210 -8.57 -8.86 31.36
CA ILE A 210 -8.59 -8.23 32.67
C ILE A 210 -7.90 -9.14 33.68
N THR A 211 -6.95 -8.59 34.45
CA THR A 211 -6.27 -9.27 35.56
C THR A 211 -6.58 -8.56 36.86
N ASN A 212 -7.02 -9.29 37.89
CA ASN A 212 -7.19 -8.72 39.23
C ASN A 212 -5.83 -8.62 39.93
N THR A 213 -5.38 -7.41 40.24
CA THR A 213 -4.10 -7.14 40.91
C THR A 213 -4.24 -6.91 42.41
N SER A 214 -5.47 -6.86 42.92
CA SER A 214 -5.75 -6.77 44.35
C SER A 214 -5.66 -8.12 45.07
N LYS A 215 -5.83 -8.09 46.40
CA LYS A 215 -5.90 -9.30 47.24
C LYS A 215 -7.32 -9.87 47.35
N ASP A 216 -8.33 -9.06 47.06
CA ASP A 216 -9.72 -9.41 47.25
C ASP A 216 -10.36 -9.89 45.95
N LYS A 217 -11.53 -10.52 46.05
CA LYS A 217 -12.34 -10.83 44.87
C LYS A 217 -12.91 -9.53 44.30
N ILE A 218 -12.86 -9.41 42.98
CA ILE A 218 -13.46 -8.29 42.24
C ILE A 218 -14.41 -8.85 41.18
N ASP A 219 -15.56 -8.20 41.04
CA ASP A 219 -16.47 -8.43 39.93
C ASP A 219 -16.28 -7.29 38.91
N VAL A 220 -16.02 -7.65 37.65
CA VAL A 220 -15.77 -6.69 36.57
C VAL A 220 -16.80 -6.88 35.48
N SER A 221 -17.48 -5.81 35.12
CA SER A 221 -18.41 -5.77 33.97
C SER A 221 -17.82 -4.91 32.87
N ILE A 222 -17.92 -5.35 31.62
CA ILE A 222 -17.73 -4.46 30.47
C ILE A 222 -19.07 -4.32 29.75
N ILE A 223 -19.44 -3.09 29.44
CA ILE A 223 -20.68 -2.72 28.77
C ILE A 223 -20.30 -2.02 27.46
N GLY A 224 -20.64 -2.64 26.34
CA GLY A 224 -20.61 -1.97 25.05
C GLY A 224 -21.94 -1.29 24.78
N GLU A 225 -21.93 -0.07 24.26
CA GLU A 225 -23.12 0.62 23.74
C GLU A 225 -22.90 1.00 22.28
N LEU A 226 -23.96 0.85 21.48
CA LEU A 226 -24.00 1.27 20.07
C LEU A 226 -25.34 1.95 19.78
N LYS A 227 -25.30 3.02 18.99
CA LYS A 227 -26.50 3.68 18.47
C LYS A 227 -26.75 3.28 17.02
N ASN A 228 -28.02 3.12 16.65
CA ASN A 228 -28.41 2.99 15.25
C ASN A 228 -27.83 4.14 14.41
N ILE A 229 -27.52 3.84 13.16
CA ILE A 229 -27.20 4.90 12.20
C ILE A 229 -28.49 5.52 11.65
N ALA A 230 -28.49 6.84 11.47
CA ALA A 230 -29.58 7.54 10.81
C ALA A 230 -29.68 7.13 9.33
N PHE A 231 -30.89 6.78 8.89
CA PHE A 231 -31.17 6.57 7.48
C PHE A 231 -31.46 7.93 6.80
N PRO A 232 -30.99 8.19 5.57
CA PRO A 232 -31.15 9.51 4.92
C PRO A 232 -32.60 9.95 4.72
N GLN A 233 -33.55 9.01 4.70
CA GLN A 233 -34.99 9.27 4.57
C GLN A 233 -35.72 8.67 5.77
N PRO A 234 -35.66 9.29 6.96
CA PRO A 234 -36.11 8.67 8.22
C PRO A 234 -37.54 8.13 8.17
N SER A 235 -38.46 8.85 7.53
CA SER A 235 -39.87 8.45 7.38
C SER A 235 -40.10 7.19 6.52
N LYS A 236 -39.06 6.65 5.88
CA LYS A 236 -39.15 5.43 5.07
C LYS A 236 -38.71 4.16 5.80
N VAL A 237 -38.06 4.29 6.96
CA VAL A 237 -37.60 3.13 7.74
C VAL A 237 -37.97 3.29 9.20
N LYS A 238 -38.16 2.16 9.88
CA LYS A 238 -38.24 2.10 11.32
C LYS A 238 -36.93 1.51 11.85
N GLN A 239 -36.32 2.16 12.83
CA GLN A 239 -35.16 1.64 13.55
C GLN A 239 -35.65 0.58 14.53
N VAL A 240 -35.05 -0.60 14.52
CA VAL A 240 -35.48 -1.74 15.34
C VAL A 240 -34.27 -2.36 16.02
N ASN A 241 -34.28 -2.32 17.36
CA ASN A 241 -33.31 -3.04 18.17
C ASN A 241 -33.93 -4.36 18.66
N THR A 242 -33.24 -5.48 18.46
CA THR A 242 -33.72 -6.80 18.91
C THR A 242 -32.65 -7.53 19.71
N ALA A 243 -33.00 -7.99 20.91
CA ALA A 243 -32.14 -8.84 21.72
C ALA A 243 -32.13 -10.27 21.16
N LEU A 244 -30.93 -10.76 20.81
CA LEU A 244 -30.73 -12.04 20.16
C LEU A 244 -29.70 -12.87 20.95
N ARG A 245 -29.94 -14.18 21.00
CA ARG A 245 -29.02 -15.14 21.62
C ARG A 245 -28.82 -16.35 20.70
N SER A 246 -27.59 -16.83 20.63
CA SER A 246 -27.21 -18.06 19.95
C SER A 246 -26.25 -18.86 20.84
N LYS A 247 -25.77 -20.01 20.36
CA LYS A 247 -24.80 -20.83 21.11
C LYS A 247 -23.51 -20.02 21.31
N GLY A 248 -23.18 -19.74 22.57
CA GLY A 248 -21.93 -19.06 22.95
C GLY A 248 -21.89 -17.54 22.71
N VAL A 249 -22.96 -16.91 22.21
CA VAL A 249 -22.99 -15.48 21.91
C VAL A 249 -24.36 -14.88 22.19
N SER A 250 -24.38 -13.65 22.68
CA SER A 250 -25.60 -12.85 22.89
C SER A 250 -25.34 -11.42 22.48
N GLY A 251 -26.36 -10.73 21.96
CA GLY A 251 -26.19 -9.37 21.48
C GLY A 251 -27.50 -8.71 21.07
N ILE A 252 -27.38 -7.52 20.51
CA ILE A 252 -28.48 -6.73 19.99
C ILE A 252 -28.24 -6.53 18.50
N SER A 253 -29.24 -6.84 17.66
CA SER A 253 -29.27 -6.37 16.27
C SER A 253 -29.90 -4.98 16.21
N PHE A 254 -29.34 -4.16 15.33
CA PHE A 254 -29.65 -2.75 15.08
C PHE A 254 -30.08 -2.64 13.61
N GLU A 255 -31.35 -2.85 13.33
CA GLU A 255 -31.87 -3.05 11.97
C GLU A 255 -32.74 -1.89 11.50
N MET A 256 -32.62 -1.57 10.21
CA MET A 256 -33.59 -0.70 9.52
C MET A 256 -34.68 -1.55 8.88
N GLN A 257 -35.90 -1.41 9.35
CA GLN A 257 -37.07 -2.06 8.76
C GLN A 257 -37.76 -1.10 7.77
N PRO A 258 -37.81 -1.40 6.47
CA PRO A 258 -38.57 -0.59 5.50
C PRO A 258 -40.05 -0.46 5.89
N MET A 259 -40.60 0.74 5.76
CA MET A 259 -42.03 1.00 6.00
C MET A 259 -42.92 0.67 4.79
N SER A 260 -42.31 0.43 3.62
CA SER A 260 -43.00 0.00 2.40
C SER A 260 -42.16 -1.06 1.67
N ASN A 261 -42.82 -1.83 0.81
CA ASN A 261 -42.17 -2.82 -0.07
C ASN A 261 -41.67 -2.20 -1.39
N ASP A 262 -41.36 -0.91 -1.40
CA ASP A 262 -40.83 -0.24 -2.57
C ASP A 262 -39.47 -0.83 -2.97
N SER A 263 -39.36 -1.29 -4.22
CA SER A 263 -38.14 -1.89 -4.77
C SER A 263 -36.93 -0.96 -4.76
N VAL A 264 -37.14 0.36 -4.85
CA VAL A 264 -36.07 1.37 -4.79
C VAL A 264 -35.52 1.44 -3.36
N LEU A 265 -36.40 1.47 -2.36
CA LEU A 265 -36.03 1.47 -0.94
C LEU A 265 -35.31 0.17 -0.57
N ALA A 266 -35.82 -0.99 -1.00
CA ALA A 266 -35.22 -2.29 -0.74
C ALA A 266 -33.79 -2.43 -1.30
N LYS A 267 -33.46 -1.66 -2.34
CA LYS A 267 -32.12 -1.62 -2.98
C LYS A 267 -31.28 -0.40 -2.57
N HIS A 268 -31.71 0.35 -1.56
CA HIS A 268 -30.97 1.52 -1.10
C HIS A 268 -29.62 1.09 -0.49
N PRO A 269 -28.49 1.72 -0.84
CA PRO A 269 -27.16 1.29 -0.40
C PRO A 269 -26.97 1.30 1.11
N GLN A 270 -27.57 2.28 1.77
CA GLN A 270 -27.52 2.46 3.23
C GLN A 270 -28.61 1.68 3.99
N LEU A 271 -29.44 0.88 3.31
CA LEU A 271 -30.40 0.00 3.99
C LEU A 271 -29.66 -1.25 4.47
N GLY A 272 -29.69 -1.49 5.78
CA GLY A 272 -28.97 -2.60 6.42
C GLY A 272 -29.03 -2.49 7.94
N GLY A 273 -27.98 -2.94 8.61
CA GLY A 273 -27.92 -2.86 10.06
C GLY A 273 -26.60 -3.31 10.67
N PHE A 274 -26.51 -3.12 11.98
CA PHE A 274 -25.38 -3.51 12.83
C PHE A 274 -25.79 -4.59 13.82
N SER A 275 -24.83 -5.22 14.47
CA SER A 275 -25.02 -6.01 15.67
C SER A 275 -23.87 -5.74 16.63
N LEU A 276 -24.20 -5.46 17.89
CA LEU A 276 -23.24 -5.45 19.00
C LEU A 276 -23.49 -6.71 19.81
N SER A 277 -22.46 -7.53 19.99
CA SER A 277 -22.58 -8.82 20.67
C SER A 277 -21.37 -9.10 21.55
N VAL A 278 -21.52 -10.05 22.48
CA VAL A 278 -20.45 -10.56 23.32
C VAL A 278 -20.47 -12.09 23.33
N LEU A 279 -19.30 -12.72 23.38
CA LEU A 279 -19.13 -14.17 23.51
C LEU A 279 -19.48 -14.66 24.92
N ASN A 280 -20.70 -14.35 25.37
CA ASN A 280 -21.27 -14.77 26.64
C ASN A 280 -22.78 -14.99 26.45
N GLN A 281 -23.24 -16.22 26.69
CA GLN A 281 -24.66 -16.58 26.53
C GLN A 281 -25.56 -15.96 27.61
N LYS A 282 -24.99 -15.52 28.73
CA LYS A 282 -25.68 -14.90 29.86
C LYS A 282 -25.49 -13.38 29.93
N ALA A 283 -25.07 -12.75 28.83
CA ALA A 283 -24.88 -11.31 28.77
C ALA A 283 -26.17 -10.54 29.08
N ASP A 284 -26.05 -9.37 29.69
CA ASP A 284 -27.15 -8.43 29.89
C ASP A 284 -27.38 -7.63 28.61
N LEU A 285 -28.65 -7.52 28.19
CA LEU A 285 -29.02 -6.90 26.92
C LEU A 285 -30.08 -5.82 27.17
N LEU A 286 -29.80 -4.58 26.79
CA LEU A 286 -30.74 -3.47 26.84
C LEU A 286 -31.02 -2.98 25.41
N VAL A 287 -32.20 -3.32 24.87
CA VAL A 287 -32.60 -2.90 23.51
C VAL A 287 -32.88 -1.40 23.37
N ASN A 288 -33.04 -0.70 24.49
CA ASN A 288 -33.02 0.76 24.58
C ASN A 288 -32.21 1.15 25.82
N ALA A 289 -31.03 1.73 25.62
CA ALA A 289 -30.12 2.12 26.71
C ALA A 289 -30.79 3.10 27.70
N ASN A 290 -31.76 3.90 27.24
CA ASN A 290 -32.47 4.88 28.07
C ASN A 290 -33.57 4.27 28.96
N GLU A 291 -34.09 3.09 28.64
CA GLU A 291 -35.28 2.52 29.32
C GLU A 291 -34.92 1.59 30.48
N LYS A 292 -33.65 1.20 30.66
CA LYS A 292 -33.12 0.31 31.72
C LYS A 292 -33.88 -1.02 31.96
N ASP A 293 -34.84 -1.40 31.11
CA ASP A 293 -35.60 -2.65 31.21
C ASP A 293 -34.97 -3.77 30.36
N SER A 294 -34.21 -4.66 31.00
CA SER A 294 -33.57 -5.82 30.35
C SER A 294 -34.52 -6.96 29.98
N LYS A 295 -35.80 -6.91 30.41
CA LYS A 295 -36.80 -7.91 30.01
C LYS A 295 -37.35 -7.62 28.62
N LYS A 296 -37.28 -6.36 28.18
CA LYS A 296 -37.74 -5.94 26.85
C LYS A 296 -36.82 -6.53 25.78
N LYS A 297 -37.37 -7.39 24.92
CA LYS A 297 -36.60 -8.07 23.86
C LYS A 297 -36.51 -7.30 22.56
N ARG A 298 -37.31 -6.25 22.40
CA ARG A 298 -37.38 -5.46 21.17
C ARG A 298 -37.76 -4.03 21.47
N SER A 299 -37.09 -3.08 20.82
CA SER A 299 -37.48 -1.67 20.79
C SER A 299 -37.54 -1.19 19.36
N SER A 300 -38.36 -0.18 19.09
CA SER A 300 -38.45 0.40 17.76
C SER A 300 -38.80 1.88 17.82
N SER A 301 -38.23 2.67 16.93
CA SER A 301 -38.38 4.13 16.87
C SER A 301 -38.24 4.61 15.42
N GLU A 302 -38.74 5.82 15.12
CA GLU A 302 -38.42 6.52 13.87
C GLU A 302 -37.00 7.10 13.94
N ASP A 303 -36.59 7.58 15.12
CA ASP A 303 -35.25 8.08 15.39
C ASP A 303 -34.27 6.97 15.77
N PRO A 304 -32.95 7.13 15.52
CA PRO A 304 -31.93 6.22 15.97
C PRO A 304 -31.94 5.99 17.49
N ILE A 305 -32.03 4.72 17.89
CA ILE A 305 -32.02 4.27 19.28
C ILE A 305 -30.71 3.56 19.65
N SER A 306 -30.22 3.82 20.86
CA SER A 306 -29.06 3.13 21.46
C SER A 306 -29.46 1.81 22.10
N GLY A 307 -28.56 0.85 22.09
CA GLY A 307 -28.68 -0.40 22.84
C GLY A 307 -27.33 -0.82 23.41
N SER A 308 -27.36 -1.55 24.52
CA SER A 308 -26.14 -1.97 25.22
C SER A 308 -26.09 -3.46 25.55
N VAL A 309 -24.87 -3.98 25.56
CA VAL A 309 -24.54 -5.38 25.83
C VAL A 309 -23.50 -5.41 26.94
N GLY A 310 -23.85 -6.02 28.07
CA GLY A 310 -23.02 -6.14 29.26
C GLY A 310 -22.56 -7.58 29.51
N SER A 311 -21.34 -7.77 29.96
CA SER A 311 -20.84 -9.06 30.42
C SER A 311 -20.01 -8.90 31.69
N THR A 312 -20.34 -9.68 32.72
CA THR A 312 -19.67 -9.64 34.03
C THR A 312 -18.83 -10.89 34.26
N VAL A 313 -17.64 -10.71 34.84
CA VAL A 313 -16.76 -11.78 35.28
C VAL A 313 -16.28 -11.55 36.71
N SER A 314 -16.30 -12.61 37.51
CA SER A 314 -15.68 -12.64 38.84
C SER A 314 -14.21 -13.05 38.75
N LEU A 315 -13.31 -12.30 39.38
CA LEU A 315 -11.87 -12.52 39.39
C LEU A 315 -11.36 -12.68 40.83
N ARG A 316 -10.70 -13.80 41.13
CA ARG A 316 -9.89 -13.94 42.35
C ARG A 316 -8.58 -13.15 42.22
N SER A 317 -7.88 -12.91 43.31
CA SER A 317 -6.54 -12.30 43.29
C SER A 317 -5.61 -13.00 42.29
N GLY A 318 -4.96 -12.24 41.42
CA GLY A 318 -4.06 -12.71 40.37
C GLY A 318 -4.74 -13.41 39.19
N GLN A 319 -6.06 -13.61 39.21
CA GLN A 319 -6.77 -14.25 38.11
C GLN A 319 -6.91 -13.32 36.92
N THR A 320 -6.73 -13.87 35.72
CA THR A 320 -7.05 -13.21 34.44
C THR A 320 -8.27 -13.85 33.79
N LYS A 321 -9.17 -13.04 33.23
CA LYS A 321 -10.23 -13.49 32.32
C LYS A 321 -10.34 -12.58 31.10
N GLU A 322 -11.04 -13.08 30.09
CA GLU A 322 -11.26 -12.37 28.83
C GLU A 322 -12.75 -12.12 28.60
N ILE A 323 -13.10 -10.97 28.03
CA ILE A 323 -14.44 -10.63 27.55
C ILE A 323 -14.29 -10.18 26.09
N THR A 324 -14.96 -10.89 25.18
CA THR A 324 -14.82 -10.65 23.73
C THR A 324 -16.12 -10.13 23.14
N PHE A 325 -16.07 -8.91 22.60
CA PHE A 325 -17.15 -8.29 21.86
C PHE A 325 -16.97 -8.46 20.35
N LEU A 326 -18.09 -8.55 19.65
CA LEU A 326 -18.19 -8.56 18.20
C LEU A 326 -19.08 -7.39 17.78
N VAL A 327 -18.56 -6.51 16.92
CA VAL A 327 -19.34 -5.45 16.28
C VAL A 327 -19.41 -5.74 14.79
N SER A 328 -20.53 -6.29 14.34
CA SER A 328 -20.72 -6.69 12.94
C SER A 328 -21.72 -5.81 12.21
N TRP A 329 -21.61 -5.76 10.89
CA TRP A 329 -22.51 -5.00 10.03
C TRP A 329 -22.90 -5.80 8.79
N TYR A 330 -24.00 -5.39 8.17
CA TYR A 330 -24.47 -5.97 6.92
C TYR A 330 -25.26 -4.94 6.14
N PHE A 331 -24.67 -4.44 5.06
CA PHE A 331 -25.29 -3.51 4.13
C PHE A 331 -25.18 -4.11 2.72
N PRO A 332 -26.20 -4.84 2.24
CA PRO A 332 -26.05 -5.70 1.06
C PRO A 332 -25.99 -4.94 -0.26
N ASN A 333 -26.36 -3.67 -0.27
CA ASN A 333 -26.68 -2.93 -1.48
C ASN A 333 -25.52 -2.11 -2.03
N TYR A 334 -24.42 -2.76 -2.41
CA TYR A 334 -23.28 -2.08 -3.02
C TYR A 334 -23.48 -1.77 -4.50
N TYR A 335 -23.09 -0.56 -4.91
CA TYR A 335 -23.12 -0.08 -6.29
C TYR A 335 -21.72 -0.05 -6.87
N GLU A 336 -21.63 -0.24 -8.18
CA GLU A 336 -20.36 -0.29 -8.92
C GLU A 336 -19.59 1.05 -8.89
N ASN A 337 -20.31 2.18 -8.89
CA ASN A 337 -19.73 3.47 -9.28
C ASN A 337 -19.52 4.45 -8.13
N GLY A 338 -18.37 5.14 -8.18
CA GLY A 338 -17.98 6.23 -7.30
C GLY A 338 -18.12 7.62 -7.89
N LYS A 339 -19.04 7.85 -8.83
CA LYS A 339 -19.40 9.22 -9.27
C LYS A 339 -19.92 10.05 -8.09
N ARG A 340 -19.70 11.39 -8.13
CA ARG A 340 -20.31 12.36 -7.21
C ARG A 340 -21.79 12.01 -7.05
N TYR A 341 -22.24 11.86 -5.81
CA TYR A 341 -23.52 11.24 -5.41
C TYR A 341 -24.77 11.69 -6.22
N LYS A 342 -24.75 12.89 -6.81
CA LYS A 342 -25.87 13.41 -7.62
C LYS A 342 -25.99 12.80 -9.03
N ASP A 343 -24.88 12.41 -9.68
CA ASP A 343 -24.91 11.82 -11.03
C ASP A 343 -25.06 10.29 -10.99
N ALA A 344 -24.70 9.67 -9.85
CA ALA A 344 -24.86 8.25 -9.61
C ALA A 344 -26.33 7.77 -9.69
N MET A 345 -27.30 8.63 -9.35
CA MET A 345 -28.72 8.27 -9.45
C MET A 345 -29.25 8.21 -10.89
N ALA A 346 -28.68 8.99 -11.82
CA ALA A 346 -29.15 9.07 -13.20
C ALA A 346 -28.45 8.08 -14.13
N GLU A 347 -27.23 7.66 -13.79
CA GLU A 347 -26.37 6.85 -14.68
C GLU A 347 -25.83 5.55 -14.04
N ALA A 348 -26.18 5.18 -12.81
CA ALA A 348 -25.68 3.94 -12.21
C ALA A 348 -26.08 2.71 -13.05
N PRO A 349 -25.12 1.98 -13.64
CA PRO A 349 -25.42 0.74 -14.30
C PRO A 349 -25.50 -0.37 -13.23
N GLY A 350 -26.48 -0.35 -12.33
CA GLY A 350 -26.88 -1.52 -11.55
C GLY A 350 -26.09 -1.87 -10.26
N TRP A 351 -26.69 -2.79 -9.52
CA TRP A 351 -26.28 -3.31 -8.21
C TRP A 351 -25.27 -4.45 -8.38
N VAL A 352 -24.14 -4.39 -7.66
CA VAL A 352 -23.10 -5.44 -7.68
C VAL A 352 -23.05 -6.24 -6.38
N GLY A 353 -23.53 -5.65 -5.27
CA GLY A 353 -23.50 -6.26 -3.95
C GLY A 353 -22.09 -6.54 -3.41
N HIS A 354 -22.02 -7.08 -2.19
CA HIS A 354 -20.77 -7.49 -1.55
C HIS A 354 -20.59 -9.00 -1.60
N ILE A 355 -19.35 -9.48 -1.51
CA ILE A 355 -19.03 -10.91 -1.41
C ILE A 355 -19.74 -11.59 -0.23
N TYR A 356 -19.87 -10.87 0.89
CA TYR A 356 -20.51 -11.40 2.09
C TYR A 356 -22.03 -11.63 1.93
N ASN A 357 -22.65 -11.10 0.86
CA ASN A 357 -24.05 -11.38 0.52
C ASN A 357 -24.28 -12.86 0.11
N ASN A 358 -23.20 -13.59 -0.18
CA ASN A 358 -23.27 -15.02 -0.46
C ASN A 358 -23.31 -15.88 0.82
N TRP A 359 -23.04 -15.29 2.00
CA TRP A 359 -22.87 -16.04 3.25
C TRP A 359 -23.85 -15.63 4.35
N TYR A 360 -24.36 -14.41 4.32
CA TYR A 360 -25.16 -13.83 5.41
C TYR A 360 -26.42 -13.16 4.89
N ALA A 361 -27.46 -13.08 5.74
CA ALA A 361 -28.67 -12.32 5.44
C ALA A 361 -28.80 -11.05 6.29
N ASN A 362 -28.05 -10.93 7.40
CA ASN A 362 -28.05 -9.79 8.30
C ASN A 362 -26.75 -9.75 9.13
N SER A 363 -26.57 -8.68 9.91
CA SER A 363 -25.39 -8.47 10.76
C SER A 363 -25.26 -9.51 11.88
N PHE A 364 -26.37 -10.05 12.40
CA PHE A 364 -26.33 -11.07 13.45
C PHE A 364 -25.93 -12.46 12.91
N ASP A 365 -26.17 -12.75 11.63
CA ASP A 365 -25.65 -13.95 10.96
C ASP A 365 -24.11 -13.94 10.91
N VAL A 366 -23.52 -12.77 10.63
CA VAL A 366 -22.07 -12.56 10.70
C VAL A 366 -21.56 -12.86 12.11
N THR A 367 -22.23 -12.31 13.14
CA THR A 367 -21.95 -12.58 14.56
C THR A 367 -21.99 -14.07 14.86
N LYS A 368 -23.04 -14.78 14.44
CA LYS A 368 -23.18 -16.23 14.69
C LYS A 368 -22.04 -17.03 14.06
N TYR A 369 -21.68 -16.70 12.82
CA TYR A 369 -20.57 -17.37 12.13
C TYR A 369 -19.25 -17.13 12.85
N VAL A 370 -18.92 -15.87 13.15
CA VAL A 370 -17.65 -15.54 13.82
C VAL A 370 -17.60 -16.12 15.23
N ALA A 371 -18.68 -16.06 16.01
CA ALA A 371 -18.73 -16.69 17.32
C ALA A 371 -18.51 -18.21 17.26
N SER A 372 -19.11 -18.89 16.28
CA SER A 372 -18.98 -20.34 16.12
C SER A 372 -17.58 -20.77 15.67
N ASN A 373 -16.84 -19.89 15.00
CA ASN A 373 -15.51 -20.15 14.45
C ASN A 373 -14.41 -19.31 15.14
N PHE A 374 -14.72 -18.68 16.29
CA PHE A 374 -13.88 -17.65 16.89
C PHE A 374 -12.47 -18.14 17.16
N ASN A 375 -12.35 -19.32 17.77
CA ASN A 375 -11.05 -19.88 18.16
C ASN A 375 -10.13 -20.04 16.94
N THR A 376 -10.64 -20.58 15.82
CA THR A 376 -9.87 -20.75 14.59
C THR A 376 -9.54 -19.40 13.96
N LEU A 377 -10.53 -18.52 13.76
CA LEU A 377 -10.33 -17.21 13.14
C LEU A 377 -9.31 -16.35 13.92
N TYR A 378 -9.40 -16.36 15.25
CA TYR A 378 -8.45 -15.66 16.12
C TYR A 378 -7.07 -16.30 16.09
N ALA A 379 -6.99 -17.63 16.21
CA ALA A 379 -5.71 -18.34 16.19
C ALA A 379 -4.97 -18.14 14.87
N ASP A 380 -5.65 -18.22 13.73
CA ASP A 380 -5.04 -18.07 12.40
C ASP A 380 -4.61 -16.62 12.14
N THR A 381 -5.41 -15.64 12.57
CA THR A 381 -5.05 -14.21 12.46
C THR A 381 -3.81 -13.90 13.30
N LYS A 382 -3.77 -14.43 14.52
CA LYS A 382 -2.62 -14.31 15.41
C LYS A 382 -1.40 -15.04 14.85
N LEU A 383 -1.59 -16.24 14.29
CA LEU A 383 -0.53 -17.03 13.68
C LEU A 383 0.14 -16.26 12.55
N PHE A 384 -0.64 -15.60 11.69
CA PHE A 384 -0.08 -14.75 10.63
C PHE A 384 0.75 -13.59 11.22
N ARG A 385 0.18 -12.81 12.14
CA ARG A 385 0.88 -11.69 12.80
C ARG A 385 2.20 -12.15 13.43
N ASP A 386 2.15 -13.20 14.23
CA ASP A 386 3.29 -13.72 14.98
C ASP A 386 4.35 -14.28 14.02
N THR A 387 3.95 -14.96 12.95
CA THR A 387 4.87 -15.48 11.92
C THR A 387 5.55 -14.35 11.14
N TYR A 388 4.82 -13.29 10.81
CA TYR A 388 5.40 -12.13 10.14
C TYR A 388 6.40 -11.39 11.04
N ASN A 389 6.04 -11.15 12.31
CA ASN A 389 6.87 -10.39 13.25
C ASN A 389 8.11 -11.18 13.74
N ASP A 390 8.10 -12.51 13.61
CA ASP A 390 9.25 -13.38 13.87
C ASP A 390 10.27 -13.35 12.71
N ASN A 391 10.92 -12.20 12.56
CA ASN A 391 11.91 -11.90 11.51
C ASN A 391 13.19 -11.26 12.08
N THR A 392 14.25 -11.13 11.27
CA THR A 392 15.50 -10.45 11.68
C THR A 392 15.60 -8.98 11.24
N LEU A 393 14.58 -8.44 10.57
CA LEU A 393 14.56 -7.03 10.13
C LEU A 393 14.51 -6.08 11.34
N PRO A 394 15.03 -4.84 11.24
CA PRO A 394 14.73 -3.79 12.20
C PRO A 394 13.22 -3.69 12.46
N TYR A 395 12.83 -3.59 13.73
CA TYR A 395 11.40 -3.63 14.11
C TYR A 395 10.60 -2.54 13.39
N TRP A 396 11.14 -1.32 13.33
CA TRP A 396 10.48 -0.19 12.67
C TRP A 396 10.23 -0.48 11.18
N LEU A 397 11.21 -1.07 10.49
CA LEU A 397 11.13 -1.41 9.07
C LEU A 397 10.11 -2.52 8.83
N ALA A 398 10.16 -3.60 9.62
CA ALA A 398 9.18 -4.68 9.55
C ALA A 398 7.76 -4.13 9.72
N ASN A 399 7.53 -3.26 10.70
CA ASN A 399 6.21 -2.70 10.93
C ASN A 399 5.76 -1.78 9.78
N ARG A 400 6.65 -0.90 9.29
CA ARG A 400 6.39 0.01 8.15
C ARG A 400 6.00 -0.73 6.88
N ILE A 401 6.64 -1.87 6.61
CA ILE A 401 6.31 -2.74 5.46
C ILE A 401 4.87 -3.27 5.54
N THR A 402 4.39 -3.65 6.75
CA THR A 402 3.03 -4.18 6.93
C THR A 402 1.94 -3.13 7.04
N MET A 403 2.25 -1.92 7.51
CA MET A 403 1.24 -0.89 7.79
C MET A 403 0.32 -0.62 6.57
N PRO A 404 0.83 -0.45 5.33
CA PRO A 404 -0.04 -0.19 4.17
C PRO A 404 -0.98 -1.33 3.80
N VAL A 405 -0.71 -2.58 4.24
CA VAL A 405 -1.61 -3.73 4.02
C VAL A 405 -3.00 -3.48 4.63
N SER A 406 -3.09 -2.65 5.67
CA SER A 406 -4.36 -2.23 6.26
C SER A 406 -5.31 -1.51 5.30
N THR A 407 -4.81 -1.02 4.16
CA THR A 407 -5.62 -0.46 3.07
C THR A 407 -6.66 -1.45 2.53
N LEU A 408 -6.42 -2.77 2.64
CA LEU A 408 -7.41 -3.79 2.28
C LEU A 408 -8.70 -3.72 3.11
N ALA A 409 -8.61 -3.17 4.32
CA ALA A 409 -9.73 -2.93 5.23
C ALA A 409 -10.24 -1.47 5.20
N ALA A 410 -9.69 -0.62 4.34
CA ALA A 410 -10.09 0.77 4.20
C ALA A 410 -11.23 0.95 3.18
N GLY A 411 -11.88 2.11 3.22
CA GLY A 411 -13.10 2.40 2.43
C GLY A 411 -12.90 2.51 0.92
N ASN A 412 -11.68 2.31 0.41
CA ASN A 412 -11.33 2.31 -1.00
C ASN A 412 -11.32 0.91 -1.64
N ILE A 413 -11.44 -0.16 -0.86
CA ILE A 413 -11.50 -1.54 -1.39
C ILE A 413 -12.89 -2.12 -1.19
N ALA A 414 -13.39 -2.84 -2.21
CA ALA A 414 -14.60 -3.66 -2.14
C ALA A 414 -14.38 -4.99 -2.83
N ILE A 415 -15.11 -6.03 -2.39
CA ILE A 415 -15.17 -7.31 -3.10
C ILE A 415 -16.62 -7.54 -3.48
N TRP A 416 -16.90 -7.57 -4.78
CA TRP A 416 -18.25 -7.69 -5.30
C TRP A 416 -18.83 -9.08 -5.04
N LYS A 417 -20.15 -9.21 -5.15
CA LYS A 417 -20.85 -10.48 -4.94
C LYS A 417 -20.32 -11.61 -5.84
N ASN A 418 -19.81 -11.30 -7.03
CA ASN A 418 -19.21 -12.27 -7.96
C ASN A 418 -17.74 -12.63 -7.64
N GLY A 419 -17.17 -12.11 -6.55
CA GLY A 419 -15.78 -12.36 -6.14
C GLY A 419 -14.74 -11.42 -6.77
N ARG A 420 -15.14 -10.53 -7.68
CA ARG A 420 -14.23 -9.52 -8.25
C ARG A 420 -13.81 -8.53 -7.17
N MET A 421 -12.51 -8.35 -6.99
CA MET A 421 -12.00 -7.20 -6.24
C MET A 421 -12.16 -5.93 -7.07
N TYR A 422 -12.62 -4.86 -6.43
CA TYR A 422 -12.71 -3.53 -7.01
C TYR A 422 -12.12 -2.53 -6.03
N GLY A 423 -11.13 -1.76 -6.50
CA GLY A 423 -10.40 -0.87 -5.63
C GLY A 423 -10.26 0.53 -6.23
N TYR A 424 -10.50 1.55 -5.43
CA TYR A 424 -10.17 2.94 -5.74
C TYR A 424 -8.69 3.17 -5.48
N GLU A 425 -8.13 4.23 -6.04
CA GLU A 425 -6.74 4.59 -5.76
C GLU A 425 -6.56 4.92 -4.27
N GLY A 426 -7.48 5.70 -3.69
CA GLY A 426 -7.63 6.01 -2.28
C GLY A 426 -9.10 6.32 -1.96
N ILE A 427 -9.40 6.72 -0.72
CA ILE A 427 -10.80 6.89 -0.29
C ILE A 427 -11.46 8.01 -1.09
N GLY A 428 -12.52 7.69 -1.82
CA GLY A 428 -13.29 8.64 -2.63
C GLY A 428 -12.58 9.16 -3.90
N PHE A 429 -11.36 8.67 -4.22
CA PHE A 429 -10.57 9.17 -5.34
C PHE A 429 -9.39 8.24 -5.70
N CYS A 430 -9.04 8.00 -6.96
CA CYS A 430 -9.90 7.96 -8.13
C CYS A 430 -10.62 6.60 -8.24
N GLN A 431 -11.63 6.54 -9.10
CA GLN A 431 -12.44 5.35 -9.30
C GLN A 431 -11.71 4.23 -10.06
N GLY A 432 -12.06 3.01 -9.65
CA GLY A 432 -11.76 1.76 -10.32
C GLY A 432 -10.33 1.27 -10.16
N THR A 433 -10.15 -0.05 -10.34
CA THR A 433 -8.90 -0.78 -10.08
C THR A 433 -7.84 -0.34 -11.07
N CYS A 434 -7.31 0.85 -10.80
CA CYS A 434 -6.58 1.67 -11.74
C CYS A 434 -5.26 0.99 -12.10
N GLY A 435 -5.11 0.55 -13.33
CA GLY A 435 -4.00 -0.24 -13.83
C GLY A 435 -2.64 0.40 -13.54
N HIS A 436 -2.51 1.73 -13.58
CA HIS A 436 -1.26 2.44 -13.24
C HIS A 436 -0.94 2.45 -11.75
N VAL A 437 -1.96 2.51 -10.87
CA VAL A 437 -1.77 2.43 -9.40
C VAL A 437 -1.55 0.99 -8.95
N TYR A 438 -2.44 0.10 -9.39
CA TYR A 438 -2.40 -1.32 -9.07
C TYR A 438 -1.27 -2.06 -9.81
N ASN A 439 -0.48 -1.37 -10.63
CA ASN A 439 0.81 -1.89 -11.09
C ASN A 439 1.85 -1.93 -9.97
N PHE A 440 1.73 -1.07 -8.96
CA PHE A 440 2.66 -1.01 -7.82
C PHE A 440 2.23 -1.95 -6.70
N VAL A 441 0.95 -2.31 -6.63
CA VAL A 441 0.38 -3.09 -5.52
C VAL A 441 0.92 -4.52 -5.54
N ALA A 442 1.87 -4.81 -4.66
CA ALA A 442 2.49 -6.13 -4.54
C ALA A 442 1.79 -7.01 -3.49
N ALA A 443 1.36 -6.41 -2.37
CA ALA A 443 0.87 -7.12 -1.19
C ALA A 443 -0.29 -8.10 -1.49
N ILE A 444 -1.26 -7.70 -2.32
CA ILE A 444 -2.46 -8.50 -2.60
C ILE A 444 -2.09 -9.80 -3.29
N SER A 445 -1.17 -9.78 -4.25
CA SER A 445 -0.74 -11.00 -4.96
C SER A 445 -0.06 -12.03 -4.06
N LYS A 446 0.50 -11.59 -2.93
CA LYS A 446 1.21 -12.45 -1.98
C LYS A 446 0.32 -12.87 -0.81
N LEU A 447 -0.64 -12.05 -0.40
CA LEU A 447 -1.52 -12.36 0.72
C LEU A 447 -2.87 -12.95 0.29
N PHE A 448 -3.41 -12.51 -0.86
CA PHE A 448 -4.70 -12.95 -1.41
C PHE A 448 -4.63 -13.09 -2.94
N PRO A 449 -3.82 -14.02 -3.48
CA PRO A 449 -3.65 -14.21 -4.92
C PRO A 449 -4.98 -14.51 -5.66
N GLU A 450 -5.97 -15.07 -4.98
CA GLU A 450 -7.34 -15.23 -5.51
C GLU A 450 -7.97 -13.89 -5.95
N LEU A 451 -7.77 -12.81 -5.19
CA LEU A 451 -8.33 -11.48 -5.50
C LEU A 451 -7.64 -10.86 -6.71
N GLU A 452 -6.34 -11.03 -6.86
CA GLU A 452 -5.62 -10.55 -8.06
C GLU A 452 -6.06 -11.31 -9.31
N ARG A 453 -6.14 -12.64 -9.23
CA ARG A 453 -6.69 -13.47 -10.31
C ARG A 453 -8.12 -13.09 -10.66
N SER A 454 -8.96 -12.74 -9.69
CA SER A 454 -10.33 -12.33 -9.98
C SER A 454 -10.39 -11.05 -10.81
N VAL A 455 -9.49 -10.08 -10.59
CA VAL A 455 -9.37 -8.89 -11.46
C VAL A 455 -8.91 -9.31 -12.86
N ARG A 456 -7.88 -10.16 -12.98
CA ARG A 456 -7.41 -10.63 -14.29
C ARG A 456 -8.53 -11.32 -15.09
N LEU A 457 -9.31 -12.19 -14.44
CA LEU A 457 -10.36 -13.00 -15.08
C LEU A 457 -11.66 -12.25 -15.37
N LEU A 458 -11.99 -11.21 -14.58
CA LEU A 458 -13.29 -10.52 -14.66
C LEU A 458 -13.19 -9.06 -15.14
N GLN A 459 -11.98 -8.50 -15.24
CA GLN A 459 -11.74 -7.13 -15.70
C GLN A 459 -10.76 -7.08 -16.88
N ASP A 460 -9.56 -7.64 -16.71
CA ASP A 460 -8.45 -7.33 -17.63
C ASP A 460 -8.45 -8.25 -18.85
N PHE A 461 -8.85 -9.51 -18.70
CA PHE A 461 -8.86 -10.53 -19.76
C PHE A 461 -10.24 -11.19 -19.90
N ASN A 462 -11.29 -10.37 -19.94
CA ASN A 462 -12.66 -10.84 -20.16
C ASN A 462 -13.34 -10.05 -21.27
N SER A 463 -13.93 -10.64 -22.30
CA SER A 463 -14.56 -9.84 -23.38
C SER A 463 -16.07 -9.67 -23.22
N THR A 464 -16.68 -10.33 -22.22
CA THR A 464 -18.14 -10.45 -22.09
C THR A 464 -18.70 -9.86 -20.81
N GLU A 465 -17.87 -9.70 -19.78
CA GLU A 465 -18.30 -9.09 -18.52
C GLU A 465 -18.67 -7.62 -18.70
N LYS A 466 -19.77 -7.22 -18.07
CA LYS A 466 -20.36 -5.88 -18.18
C LYS A 466 -19.37 -4.75 -17.84
N TYR A 467 -18.39 -5.05 -17.02
CA TYR A 467 -17.38 -4.11 -16.49
C TYR A 467 -15.97 -4.50 -16.86
N SER A 468 -15.82 -5.24 -17.95
CA SER A 468 -14.51 -5.52 -18.49
C SER A 468 -13.87 -4.28 -19.12
N GLY A 469 -12.57 -4.13 -18.90
CA GLY A 469 -11.76 -3.14 -19.60
C GLY A 469 -11.21 -3.63 -20.95
N TYR A 470 -11.32 -4.92 -21.25
CA TYR A 470 -10.67 -5.56 -22.40
C TYR A 470 -11.33 -5.24 -23.74
N SER A 471 -10.52 -5.00 -24.77
CA SER A 471 -10.96 -4.78 -26.15
C SER A 471 -10.57 -5.91 -27.10
N PRO A 472 -11.31 -6.09 -28.21
CA PRO A 472 -10.89 -7.00 -29.28
C PRO A 472 -9.54 -6.66 -29.91
N SER A 473 -9.07 -5.42 -29.79
CA SER A 473 -7.73 -5.01 -30.26
C SER A 473 -6.61 -5.36 -29.27
N GLY A 474 -6.94 -5.90 -28.09
CA GLY A 474 -6.00 -6.15 -27.00
C GLY A 474 -5.76 -4.97 -26.05
N ARG A 475 -6.35 -3.80 -26.33
CA ARG A 475 -6.30 -2.65 -25.40
C ARG A 475 -7.07 -2.99 -24.13
N ILE A 476 -6.53 -2.63 -22.97
CA ILE A 476 -7.23 -2.77 -21.69
C ILE A 476 -7.42 -1.38 -21.07
N ASN A 477 -8.67 -0.99 -20.81
CA ASN A 477 -9.00 0.25 -20.13
C ASN A 477 -8.37 0.26 -18.73
N PHE A 478 -7.53 1.26 -18.45
CA PHE A 478 -6.78 1.28 -17.21
C PHE A 478 -7.58 1.65 -15.98
N ARG A 479 -8.83 2.10 -16.10
CA ARG A 479 -9.63 2.44 -14.93
C ARG A 479 -10.48 1.29 -14.40
N GLY A 480 -10.80 0.29 -15.22
CA GLY A 480 -11.62 -0.84 -14.78
C GLY A 480 -13.10 -0.52 -14.45
N TYR A 481 -13.58 0.71 -14.70
CA TYR A 481 -14.99 1.08 -14.66
C TYR A 481 -15.52 1.37 -16.07
N GLY A 482 -16.46 0.57 -16.57
CA GLY A 482 -17.24 0.90 -17.76
C GLY A 482 -16.64 0.65 -19.15
N VAL A 483 -17.49 0.89 -20.14
CA VAL A 483 -17.44 0.38 -21.52
C VAL A 483 -16.10 0.65 -22.19
N ASN A 484 -15.52 -0.41 -22.75
CA ASN A 484 -14.35 -0.39 -23.62
C ASN A 484 -14.62 0.42 -24.91
N LYS A 485 -14.47 1.75 -24.80
CA LYS A 485 -14.64 2.72 -25.88
C LYS A 485 -13.32 3.47 -26.09
N PRO A 486 -12.62 3.30 -27.22
CA PRO A 486 -11.31 3.93 -27.46
C PRO A 486 -11.37 5.46 -27.40
N GLU A 487 -12.51 6.06 -27.75
CA GLU A 487 -12.76 7.50 -27.74
C GLU A 487 -12.92 8.11 -26.33
N VAL A 488 -13.03 7.29 -25.29
CA VAL A 488 -13.19 7.78 -23.91
C VAL A 488 -11.82 8.21 -23.36
N PRO A 489 -11.66 9.42 -22.79
CA PRO A 489 -10.45 9.78 -22.07
C PRO A 489 -10.11 8.73 -21.01
N HIS A 490 -8.83 8.43 -20.82
CA HIS A 490 -8.37 7.35 -19.93
C HIS A 490 -8.64 5.92 -20.44
N SER A 491 -8.80 5.74 -21.74
CA SER A 491 -9.00 4.42 -22.37
C SER A 491 -7.70 3.60 -22.48
N TYR A 492 -6.53 4.22 -22.38
CA TYR A 492 -5.21 3.59 -22.50
C TYR A 492 -4.20 4.25 -21.56
N ALA A 493 -3.36 3.42 -20.94
CA ALA A 493 -2.17 3.83 -20.23
C ALA A 493 -1.07 2.80 -20.52
N SER A 494 0.08 3.24 -21.02
CA SER A 494 1.16 2.38 -21.50
C SER A 494 1.78 1.55 -20.38
N ASP A 495 2.00 2.17 -19.23
CA ASP A 495 2.51 1.52 -18.02
C ASP A 495 1.51 0.48 -17.49
N ALA A 496 0.21 0.79 -17.51
CA ALA A 496 -0.83 -0.16 -17.17
C ALA A 496 -0.89 -1.34 -18.17
N GLN A 497 -0.76 -1.07 -19.48
CA GLN A 497 -0.79 -2.09 -20.52
C GLN A 497 0.35 -3.10 -20.36
N SER A 498 1.58 -2.62 -20.16
CA SER A 498 2.71 -3.46 -19.74
C SER A 498 2.41 -4.23 -18.46
N GLY A 499 1.88 -3.52 -17.46
CA GLY A 499 1.49 -4.07 -16.17
C GLY A 499 0.51 -5.24 -16.27
N TYR A 500 -0.44 -5.23 -17.19
CA TYR A 500 -1.38 -6.35 -17.36
C TYR A 500 -0.69 -7.64 -17.82
N VAL A 501 0.28 -7.54 -18.73
CA VAL A 501 1.07 -8.69 -19.19
C VAL A 501 1.95 -9.22 -18.04
N LEU A 502 2.61 -8.31 -17.32
CA LEU A 502 3.46 -8.63 -16.16
C LEU A 502 2.65 -9.29 -15.04
N LYS A 503 1.48 -8.75 -14.71
CA LYS A 503 0.56 -9.32 -13.71
C LYS A 503 0.00 -10.67 -14.15
N ALA A 504 -0.28 -10.88 -15.44
CA ALA A 504 -0.68 -12.20 -15.93
C ALA A 504 0.39 -13.25 -15.65
N TYR A 505 1.67 -12.93 -15.92
CA TYR A 505 2.77 -13.84 -15.60
C TYR A 505 2.94 -14.01 -14.08
N ARG A 506 2.87 -12.93 -13.30
CA ARG A 506 2.89 -12.99 -11.82
C ARG A 506 1.83 -13.93 -11.26
N GLU A 507 0.59 -13.82 -11.74
CA GLU A 507 -0.52 -14.65 -11.26
C GLU A 507 -0.36 -16.11 -11.67
N HIS A 508 0.25 -16.38 -12.84
CA HIS A 508 0.66 -17.73 -13.23
C HIS A 508 1.73 -18.29 -12.29
N LEU A 509 2.78 -17.53 -12.00
CA LEU A 509 3.83 -17.93 -11.04
C LEU A 509 3.27 -18.13 -9.62
N ASN A 510 2.28 -17.34 -9.21
CA ASN A 510 1.57 -17.46 -7.93
C ASN A 510 0.39 -18.46 -7.98
N SER A 511 0.34 -19.37 -8.97
CA SER A 511 -0.65 -20.45 -9.07
C SER A 511 0.01 -21.81 -8.84
N PRO A 512 -0.74 -22.85 -8.45
CA PRO A 512 -0.17 -24.19 -8.28
C PRO A 512 0.06 -24.94 -9.60
N ASN A 513 -0.52 -24.45 -10.70
CA ASN A 513 -0.50 -25.06 -12.02
C ASN A 513 -0.75 -24.03 -13.15
N ASN A 514 -0.86 -24.50 -14.39
CA ASN A 514 -0.98 -23.67 -15.59
C ASN A 514 -2.43 -23.21 -15.91
N GLU A 515 -3.44 -23.66 -15.17
CA GLU A 515 -4.87 -23.46 -15.54
C GLU A 515 -5.23 -21.97 -15.70
N PHE A 516 -4.70 -21.11 -14.84
CA PHE A 516 -4.88 -19.67 -14.96
C PHE A 516 -4.35 -19.15 -16.29
N LEU A 517 -3.10 -19.50 -16.64
CA LEU A 517 -2.46 -19.05 -17.88
C LEU A 517 -3.20 -19.61 -19.10
N ASP A 518 -3.58 -20.88 -19.07
CA ASP A 518 -4.37 -21.53 -20.13
C ASP A 518 -5.67 -20.76 -20.42
N THR A 519 -6.29 -20.20 -19.38
CA THR A 519 -7.54 -19.45 -19.48
C THR A 519 -7.35 -18.07 -20.14
N VAL A 520 -6.23 -17.38 -19.87
CA VAL A 520 -6.04 -15.98 -20.26
C VAL A 520 -5.11 -15.79 -21.46
N TRP A 521 -4.33 -16.80 -21.85
CA TRP A 521 -3.20 -16.66 -22.78
C TRP A 521 -3.54 -15.96 -24.10
N GLU A 522 -4.63 -16.34 -24.76
CA GLU A 522 -5.01 -15.71 -26.03
C GLU A 522 -5.27 -14.21 -25.90
N LYS A 523 -5.82 -13.77 -24.76
CA LYS A 523 -6.05 -12.34 -24.50
C LYS A 523 -4.78 -11.62 -24.07
N VAL A 524 -3.88 -12.33 -23.38
CA VAL A 524 -2.54 -11.80 -23.07
C VAL A 524 -1.75 -11.56 -24.37
N LYS A 525 -1.80 -12.49 -25.34
CA LYS A 525 -1.18 -12.31 -26.67
C LYS A 525 -1.70 -11.06 -27.38
N MET A 526 -3.01 -10.83 -27.34
CA MET A 526 -3.60 -9.60 -27.88
C MET A 526 -3.13 -8.36 -27.10
N ALA A 527 -3.04 -8.44 -25.77
CA ALA A 527 -2.63 -7.31 -24.94
C ALA A 527 -1.17 -6.88 -25.19
N ILE A 528 -0.23 -7.83 -25.26
CA ILE A 528 1.15 -7.51 -25.66
C ILE A 528 1.22 -7.08 -27.13
N GLY A 529 0.40 -7.67 -28.01
CA GLY A 529 0.29 -7.25 -29.42
C GLY A 529 -0.16 -5.78 -29.58
N TYR A 530 -1.12 -5.33 -28.76
CA TYR A 530 -1.52 -3.92 -28.73
C TYR A 530 -0.38 -3.00 -28.26
N HIS A 531 0.46 -3.48 -27.35
CA HIS A 531 1.61 -2.71 -26.90
C HIS A 531 2.73 -2.66 -27.95
N ILE A 532 2.97 -3.76 -28.68
CA ILE A 532 3.84 -3.80 -29.86
C ILE A 532 3.33 -2.86 -30.97
N PHE A 533 2.01 -2.65 -31.08
CA PHE A 533 1.48 -1.63 -31.99
C PHE A 533 1.84 -0.18 -31.55
N LYS A 534 2.01 0.05 -30.25
CA LYS A 534 2.44 1.34 -29.69
C LYS A 534 3.97 1.52 -29.72
N ASP A 535 4.71 0.46 -30.01
CA ASP A 535 6.13 0.44 -30.39
C ASP A 535 6.24 0.82 -31.87
N GLY A 536 6.17 2.13 -32.14
CA GLY A 536 6.35 2.72 -33.47
C GLY A 536 5.19 2.59 -34.48
N ALA A 537 4.46 1.47 -34.51
CA ALA A 537 3.53 1.17 -35.61
C ALA A 537 2.36 2.15 -35.75
N GLU A 538 1.84 2.67 -34.64
CA GLU A 538 0.79 3.72 -34.64
C GLU A 538 1.19 4.96 -35.44
N ILE A 539 2.49 5.28 -35.47
CA ILE A 539 3.04 6.45 -36.16
C ILE A 539 3.80 6.06 -37.43
N GLY A 540 3.62 4.82 -37.91
CA GLY A 540 4.18 4.34 -39.18
C GLY A 540 5.63 3.86 -39.12
N LEU A 541 6.18 3.61 -37.92
CA LEU A 541 7.49 2.98 -37.74
C LEU A 541 7.34 1.46 -37.58
N GLU A 542 8.38 0.71 -37.91
CA GLU A 542 8.43 -0.73 -37.62
C GLU A 542 8.76 -0.94 -36.13
N PRO A 543 8.02 -1.81 -35.41
CA PRO A 543 8.31 -2.11 -34.01
C PRO A 543 9.73 -2.66 -33.82
N ASN A 544 10.44 -2.10 -32.84
CA ASN A 544 11.86 -2.37 -32.60
C ASN A 544 12.21 -2.52 -31.10
N GLY A 545 11.20 -2.66 -30.23
CA GLY A 545 11.38 -2.74 -28.78
C GLY A 545 11.38 -1.39 -28.07
N VAL A 546 10.98 -0.31 -28.75
CA VAL A 546 10.99 1.04 -28.22
C VAL A 546 9.58 1.61 -28.29
N LEU A 547 9.07 2.19 -27.21
CA LEU A 547 7.79 2.88 -27.25
C LEU A 547 7.99 4.32 -27.74
N GLU A 548 7.63 4.60 -29.00
CA GLU A 548 7.54 5.97 -29.52
C GLU A 548 6.11 6.50 -29.67
N GLY A 549 5.12 5.60 -29.70
CA GLY A 549 3.71 5.96 -29.78
C GLY A 549 3.21 6.71 -28.55
N GLU A 550 1.90 6.94 -28.53
CA GLU A 550 1.23 7.61 -27.42
C GLU A 550 1.43 6.81 -26.10
N GLN A 551 1.87 7.48 -25.03
CA GLN A 551 2.23 6.87 -23.73
C GLN A 551 1.84 7.72 -22.52
N THR A 552 1.30 7.10 -21.48
CA THR A 552 1.04 7.77 -20.21
C THR A 552 2.30 7.82 -19.36
N PHE A 553 2.58 8.97 -18.75
CA PHE A 553 3.68 9.12 -17.79
C PHE A 553 3.19 9.97 -16.62
N TRP A 554 2.85 9.29 -15.50
CA TRP A 554 2.30 9.90 -14.27
C TRP A 554 1.03 10.75 -14.47
N ASP A 555 0.09 10.25 -15.27
CA ASP A 555 -1.20 10.84 -15.70
C ASP A 555 -1.21 11.56 -17.07
N PRO A 556 -0.31 12.52 -17.40
CA PRO A 556 -0.31 13.11 -18.72
C PRO A 556 0.13 12.14 -19.83
N MET A 557 -0.29 12.47 -21.05
CA MET A 557 0.10 11.74 -22.25
C MET A 557 1.36 12.36 -22.86
N TRP A 558 2.27 11.51 -23.33
CA TRP A 558 3.56 11.85 -23.88
C TRP A 558 3.86 11.00 -25.11
N TYR A 559 4.86 11.45 -25.87
CA TYR A 559 5.42 10.72 -27.00
C TYR A 559 6.92 10.60 -26.83
N GLY A 560 7.47 9.64 -27.57
CA GLY A 560 8.88 9.34 -27.59
C GLY A 560 9.36 8.47 -26.43
N PRO A 561 10.54 7.87 -26.58
CA PRO A 561 11.09 6.91 -25.61
C PRO A 561 11.31 7.55 -24.24
N ASN A 562 10.72 6.98 -23.20
CA ASN A 562 10.96 7.36 -21.79
C ASN A 562 11.27 6.10 -20.96
N PRO A 563 12.17 6.19 -19.97
CA PRO A 563 12.69 5.00 -19.29
C PRO A 563 11.63 4.27 -18.45
N TYR A 564 10.68 5.00 -17.84
CA TYR A 564 9.60 4.40 -17.04
C TYR A 564 8.77 3.41 -17.86
N ASN A 565 8.20 3.86 -18.99
CA ASN A 565 7.36 2.99 -19.82
C ASN A 565 8.18 1.96 -20.59
N ASN A 566 9.35 2.35 -21.11
CA ASN A 566 10.11 1.45 -21.95
C ASN A 566 10.70 0.27 -21.15
N THR A 567 11.16 0.48 -19.91
CA THR A 567 11.58 -0.65 -19.06
C THR A 567 10.44 -1.60 -18.77
N LEU A 568 9.25 -1.09 -18.44
CA LEU A 568 8.05 -1.91 -18.25
C LEU A 568 7.72 -2.73 -19.50
N TYR A 569 7.84 -2.13 -20.69
CA TYR A 569 7.60 -2.81 -21.96
C TYR A 569 8.62 -3.93 -22.22
N LEU A 570 9.91 -3.67 -21.99
CA LEU A 570 10.96 -4.70 -22.09
C LEU A 570 10.69 -5.88 -21.12
N ALA A 571 10.29 -5.59 -19.89
CA ALA A 571 9.89 -6.62 -18.94
C ALA A 571 8.64 -7.39 -19.42
N ALA A 572 7.66 -6.69 -20.00
CA ALA A 572 6.45 -7.32 -20.54
C ALA A 572 6.75 -8.23 -21.74
N LEU A 573 7.69 -7.85 -22.62
CA LEU A 573 8.19 -8.70 -23.71
C LEU A 573 8.86 -9.96 -23.17
N ARG A 574 9.69 -9.85 -22.12
CA ARG A 574 10.29 -11.01 -21.45
C ARG A 574 9.25 -11.90 -20.77
N ALA A 575 8.26 -11.34 -20.11
CA ALA A 575 7.17 -12.11 -19.52
C ALA A 575 6.35 -12.84 -20.61
N ALA A 576 6.07 -12.18 -21.73
CA ALA A 576 5.39 -12.78 -22.87
C ALA A 576 6.22 -13.89 -23.54
N GLU A 577 7.54 -13.72 -23.62
CA GLU A 577 8.47 -14.77 -24.04
C GLU A 577 8.35 -16.02 -23.16
N GLU A 578 8.43 -15.87 -21.83
CA GLU A 578 8.34 -17.01 -20.91
C GLU A 578 6.96 -17.68 -20.96
N MET A 579 5.87 -16.90 -21.02
CA MET A 579 4.53 -17.47 -21.19
C MET A 579 4.39 -18.22 -22.51
N ALA A 580 4.93 -17.70 -23.62
CA ALA A 580 4.91 -18.40 -24.90
C ALA A 580 5.68 -19.74 -24.85
N LYS A 581 6.81 -19.81 -24.12
CA LYS A 581 7.52 -21.08 -23.87
C LYS A 581 6.65 -22.08 -23.11
N VAL A 582 6.00 -21.65 -22.02
CA VAL A 582 5.07 -22.49 -21.24
C VAL A 582 3.92 -23.02 -22.11
N LYS A 583 3.47 -22.21 -23.07
CA LYS A 583 2.39 -22.55 -24.01
C LYS A 583 2.84 -23.35 -25.23
N GLY A 584 4.12 -23.66 -25.36
CA GLY A 584 4.65 -24.45 -26.48
C GLY A 584 4.73 -23.67 -27.79
N GLU A 585 4.92 -22.35 -27.73
CA GLU A 585 4.99 -21.44 -28.89
C GLU A 585 6.42 -20.84 -29.05
N PRO A 586 7.47 -21.63 -29.35
CA PRO A 586 8.86 -21.17 -29.33
C PRO A 586 9.19 -20.12 -30.39
N GLU A 587 8.55 -20.15 -31.56
CA GLU A 587 8.75 -19.12 -32.60
C GLU A 587 8.21 -17.76 -32.15
N LEU A 588 7.05 -17.76 -31.46
CA LEU A 588 6.49 -16.54 -30.89
C LEU A 588 7.39 -16.01 -29.76
N ALA A 589 7.86 -16.90 -28.88
CA ALA A 589 8.83 -16.54 -27.85
C ALA A 589 10.08 -15.88 -28.45
N SER A 590 10.63 -16.43 -29.54
CA SER A 590 11.79 -15.84 -30.24
C SER A 590 11.50 -14.46 -30.82
N ARG A 591 10.28 -14.19 -31.31
CA ARG A 591 9.89 -12.85 -31.77
C ARG A 591 9.85 -11.83 -30.65
N TYR A 592 9.26 -12.18 -29.50
CA TYR A 592 9.28 -11.30 -28.32
C TYR A 592 10.71 -11.04 -27.83
N HIS A 593 11.55 -12.07 -27.83
CA HIS A 593 12.96 -11.94 -27.44
C HIS A 593 13.73 -10.96 -28.34
N LYS A 594 13.56 -11.05 -29.66
CA LYS A 594 14.24 -10.14 -30.62
C LYS A 594 13.85 -8.68 -30.43
N LEU A 595 12.56 -8.41 -30.19
CA LEU A 595 12.10 -7.05 -29.85
C LEU A 595 12.75 -6.58 -28.55
N PHE A 596 12.78 -7.44 -27.53
CA PHE A 596 13.44 -7.14 -26.26
C PHE A 596 14.93 -6.80 -26.44
N GLU A 597 15.69 -7.61 -27.18
CA GLU A 597 17.13 -7.35 -27.40
C GLU A 597 17.38 -6.02 -28.12
N SER A 598 16.57 -5.73 -29.15
CA SER A 598 16.65 -4.47 -29.89
C SER A 598 16.33 -3.26 -29.01
N GLY A 599 15.25 -3.31 -28.23
CA GLY A 599 14.87 -2.23 -27.33
C GLY A 599 15.83 -2.05 -26.15
N GLN A 600 16.36 -3.15 -25.59
CA GLN A 600 17.41 -3.11 -24.57
C GLN A 600 18.66 -2.41 -25.12
N LYS A 601 19.06 -2.73 -26.36
CA LYS A 601 20.19 -2.07 -27.01
C LYS A 601 19.94 -0.56 -27.16
N PHE A 602 18.77 -0.17 -27.67
CA PHE A 602 18.40 1.24 -27.82
C PHE A 602 18.45 2.00 -26.49
N MET A 603 17.84 1.45 -25.43
CA MET A 603 17.90 2.03 -24.09
C MET A 603 19.34 2.25 -23.62
N ASN A 604 20.20 1.25 -23.81
CA ASN A 604 21.58 1.30 -23.37
C ASN A 604 22.44 2.28 -24.19
N GLU A 605 22.18 2.44 -25.49
CA GLU A 605 23.03 3.24 -26.38
C GLU A 605 22.52 4.67 -26.56
N GLU A 606 21.21 4.86 -26.73
CA GLU A 606 20.61 6.15 -27.12
C GLU A 606 20.00 6.92 -25.94
N MET A 607 19.49 6.21 -24.93
CA MET A 607 18.84 6.84 -23.77
C MET A 607 19.77 7.00 -22.57
N TRP A 608 20.98 6.42 -22.60
CA TRP A 608 21.93 6.50 -21.50
C TRP A 608 22.79 7.75 -21.59
N ASN A 609 22.74 8.63 -20.58
CA ASN A 609 23.53 9.88 -20.59
C ASN A 609 24.89 9.77 -19.88
N GLY A 610 25.25 8.59 -19.37
CA GLY A 610 26.46 8.38 -18.55
C GLY A 610 26.19 8.18 -17.05
N GLU A 611 25.04 8.65 -16.54
CA GLU A 611 24.65 8.51 -15.13
C GLU A 611 23.24 7.94 -14.94
N PHE A 612 22.31 8.16 -15.87
CA PHE A 612 20.94 7.67 -15.82
C PHE A 612 20.31 7.63 -17.22
N TYR A 613 19.14 6.99 -17.32
CA TYR A 613 18.37 6.97 -18.56
C TYR A 613 17.50 8.21 -18.68
N ILE A 614 17.51 8.86 -19.85
CA ILE A 614 16.78 10.12 -20.12
C ILE A 614 15.56 9.89 -21.02
N HIS A 615 14.53 10.74 -20.87
CA HIS A 615 13.43 10.83 -21.83
C HIS A 615 13.91 11.49 -23.12
N LEU A 616 13.70 10.85 -24.26
CA LEU A 616 13.89 11.41 -25.59
C LEU A 616 12.57 11.97 -26.14
N TYR A 617 12.43 13.29 -26.15
CA TYR A 617 11.24 14.01 -26.61
C TYR A 617 11.27 14.20 -28.14
N PRO A 618 10.25 13.84 -28.92
CA PRO A 618 10.28 14.00 -30.37
C PRO A 618 10.47 15.45 -30.83
N VAL A 619 11.27 15.65 -31.89
CA VAL A 619 11.40 16.97 -32.53
C VAL A 619 10.06 17.38 -33.14
N GLY A 620 9.64 18.62 -32.86
CA GLY A 620 8.31 19.13 -33.21
C GLY A 620 7.60 19.76 -32.03
N LEU A 621 7.93 19.36 -30.80
CA LEU A 621 7.37 19.93 -29.58
C LEU A 621 7.78 21.41 -29.39
N ASN A 622 6.91 22.35 -29.77
CA ASN A 622 7.17 23.77 -29.58
C ASN A 622 6.75 24.23 -28.16
N GLY A 623 7.70 24.46 -27.28
CA GLY A 623 7.53 24.67 -25.82
C GLY A 623 6.73 25.92 -25.35
N ASN A 624 5.68 26.35 -26.05
CA ASN A 624 4.76 27.42 -25.66
C ASN A 624 3.30 26.96 -25.48
N VAL A 625 3.08 25.69 -25.14
CA VAL A 625 1.75 25.17 -24.82
C VAL A 625 1.61 25.10 -23.31
N GLY A 626 0.83 26.02 -22.76
CA GLY A 626 0.38 25.91 -21.38
C GLY A 626 -0.27 24.54 -21.16
N ILE A 627 0.42 23.70 -20.39
CA ILE A 627 -0.09 22.77 -19.37
C ILE A 627 -1.61 22.53 -19.47
N LYS A 628 -2.02 21.72 -20.45
CA LYS A 628 -3.16 20.80 -20.39
C LYS A 628 -2.79 19.59 -21.25
N ASN A 629 -2.14 18.61 -20.62
CA ASN A 629 -1.89 17.24 -21.11
C ASN A 629 -1.05 17.13 -22.41
N GLY A 630 0.28 17.07 -22.26
CA GLY A 630 1.31 16.84 -23.30
C GLY A 630 0.86 16.70 -24.78
N PHE A 631 1.10 17.76 -25.56
CA PHE A 631 1.13 17.89 -27.04
C PHE A 631 0.47 16.83 -27.98
N LYS A 632 -0.35 17.16 -29.01
CA LYS A 632 -1.30 18.27 -29.27
C LYS A 632 -2.26 17.95 -30.46
N LEU A 633 -3.35 18.71 -30.51
CA LEU A 633 -4.40 18.78 -31.54
C LEU A 633 -3.85 18.87 -32.98
N PRO A 634 -4.58 18.37 -34.00
CA PRO A 634 -4.26 18.48 -35.43
C PRO A 634 -3.92 19.89 -35.97
N SER A 635 -4.16 20.93 -35.18
CA SER A 635 -3.98 22.34 -35.54
C SER A 635 -2.53 22.84 -35.57
N GLU A 636 -1.54 22.06 -35.16
CA GLU A 636 -0.11 22.48 -35.12
C GLU A 636 0.84 21.62 -35.97
N ILE A 637 0.27 20.86 -36.92
CA ILE A 637 1.03 19.92 -37.74
C ILE A 637 2.16 20.58 -38.56
N ASP A 638 1.95 21.83 -39.00
CA ASP A 638 2.94 22.57 -39.80
C ASP A 638 4.15 23.02 -38.97
N ASP A 639 3.96 23.43 -37.72
CA ASP A 639 5.06 23.82 -36.82
C ASP A 639 5.92 22.61 -36.43
N ASN A 640 5.26 21.47 -36.19
CA ASN A 640 5.93 20.20 -35.94
C ASN A 640 6.78 19.79 -37.17
N ALA A 641 6.18 19.87 -38.36
CA ALA A 641 6.87 19.55 -39.62
C ALA A 641 8.06 20.48 -39.87
N GLN A 642 7.92 21.79 -39.66
CA GLN A 642 9.03 22.74 -39.81
C GLN A 642 10.19 22.44 -38.86
N SER A 643 9.88 22.14 -37.59
CA SER A 643 10.88 21.80 -36.59
C SER A 643 11.62 20.50 -36.95
N TYR A 644 10.88 19.48 -37.40
CA TYR A 644 11.44 18.23 -37.88
C TYR A 644 12.34 18.44 -39.10
N ILE A 645 11.84 19.13 -40.15
CA ILE A 645 12.59 19.43 -41.37
C ILE A 645 13.88 20.18 -41.04
N LYS A 646 13.82 21.13 -40.11
CA LYS A 646 15.00 21.87 -39.65
C LYS A 646 16.01 20.94 -38.98
N ALA A 647 15.60 20.12 -38.01
CA ALA A 647 16.50 19.18 -37.34
C ALA A 647 17.12 18.18 -38.33
N PHE A 648 16.31 17.65 -39.24
CA PHE A 648 16.75 16.74 -40.31
C PHE A 648 17.81 17.39 -41.20
N ASN A 649 17.56 18.59 -41.71
CA ASN A 649 18.50 19.32 -42.57
C ASN A 649 19.80 19.73 -41.84
N GLU A 650 19.76 19.88 -40.52
CA GLU A 650 20.91 20.17 -39.67
C GLU A 650 21.63 18.90 -39.18
N GLY A 651 21.19 17.70 -39.57
CA GLY A 651 21.77 16.42 -39.14
C GLY A 651 21.59 16.14 -37.65
N ARG A 652 20.61 16.77 -36.99
CA ARG A 652 20.30 16.56 -35.58
C ARG A 652 19.45 15.29 -35.40
N SER A 653 19.57 14.66 -34.22
CA SER A 653 18.69 13.55 -33.82
C SER A 653 17.22 13.96 -33.95
N GLY A 654 16.36 12.99 -34.25
CA GLY A 654 14.90 13.16 -34.26
C GLY A 654 14.30 13.43 -32.88
N TYR A 655 15.12 13.51 -31.83
CA TYR A 655 14.73 13.78 -30.45
C TYR A 655 15.48 14.95 -29.80
N PHE A 656 14.82 15.60 -28.86
CA PHE A 656 15.40 16.47 -27.84
C PHE A 656 15.60 15.67 -26.55
N PRO A 657 16.82 15.57 -26.01
CA PRO A 657 17.07 14.88 -24.75
C PRO A 657 16.52 15.68 -23.58
N GLY A 658 15.79 14.99 -22.68
CA GLY A 658 15.46 15.47 -21.35
C GLY A 658 16.68 15.54 -20.45
N THR A 659 16.53 16.23 -19.32
CA THR A 659 17.58 16.46 -18.33
C THR A 659 17.23 15.95 -16.94
N ALA A 660 15.98 15.53 -16.72
CA ALA A 660 15.54 14.95 -15.46
C ALA A 660 16.00 13.49 -15.27
N CYS A 661 16.43 13.17 -14.05
CA CYS A 661 16.58 11.82 -13.52
C CYS A 661 15.24 11.38 -12.92
N ASP A 662 14.58 10.43 -13.56
CA ASP A 662 13.30 9.89 -13.10
C ASP A 662 13.52 8.77 -12.08
N ALA A 663 12.81 8.84 -10.95
CA ALA A 663 12.92 7.85 -9.87
C ALA A 663 12.46 6.45 -10.31
N GLN A 664 11.53 6.37 -11.26
CA GLN A 664 10.95 5.11 -11.76
C GLN A 664 11.65 4.60 -13.03
N GLN A 665 12.86 5.10 -13.35
CA GLN A 665 13.56 4.70 -14.57
C GLN A 665 13.96 3.22 -14.60
N LEU A 666 13.91 2.53 -13.45
CA LEU A 666 14.20 1.08 -13.31
C LEU A 666 12.97 0.24 -12.98
N PHE A 667 11.74 0.79 -13.05
CA PHE A 667 10.54 0.07 -12.61
C PHE A 667 10.29 -1.25 -13.36
N GLY A 668 10.63 -1.33 -14.65
CA GLY A 668 10.60 -2.60 -15.37
C GLY A 668 11.63 -3.62 -14.85
N GLN A 669 12.81 -3.18 -14.43
CA GLN A 669 13.82 -4.05 -13.81
C GLN A 669 13.34 -4.53 -12.44
N ASN A 670 12.64 -3.68 -11.69
CA ASN A 670 11.94 -4.07 -10.47
C ASN A 670 10.99 -5.24 -10.70
N TRP A 671 10.14 -5.13 -11.72
CA TRP A 671 9.23 -6.20 -12.14
C TRP A 671 9.98 -7.45 -12.61
N ALA A 672 11.05 -7.29 -13.38
CA ALA A 672 11.87 -8.41 -13.83
C ALA A 672 12.49 -9.19 -12.67
N ASN A 673 12.92 -8.50 -11.62
CA ASN A 673 13.42 -9.11 -10.38
C ASN A 673 12.34 -9.91 -9.65
N GLN A 674 11.12 -9.36 -9.53
CA GLN A 674 9.98 -10.05 -8.91
C GLN A 674 9.55 -11.32 -9.67
N LEU A 675 9.72 -11.32 -10.99
CA LEU A 675 9.25 -12.37 -11.90
C LEU A 675 10.35 -13.36 -12.31
N GLY A 676 11.59 -13.16 -11.87
CA GLY A 676 12.72 -14.02 -12.24
C GLY A 676 13.11 -13.91 -13.72
N LEU A 677 12.93 -12.75 -14.35
CA LEU A 677 13.20 -12.51 -15.78
C LEU A 677 14.66 -12.11 -16.07
N GLY A 678 15.49 -11.97 -15.02
CA GLY A 678 16.87 -11.52 -15.13
C GLY A 678 17.00 -10.01 -15.38
N TYR A 679 18.17 -9.59 -15.86
CA TYR A 679 18.43 -8.19 -16.19
C TYR A 679 17.85 -7.82 -17.56
N ILE A 680 16.91 -6.88 -17.57
CA ILE A 680 16.34 -6.29 -18.78
C ILE A 680 17.15 -5.08 -19.27
N LEU A 681 18.07 -4.58 -18.45
CA LEU A 681 19.05 -3.54 -18.76
C LEU A 681 20.46 -4.00 -18.44
N SER A 682 21.49 -3.22 -18.80
CA SER A 682 22.85 -3.52 -18.35
C SER A 682 22.94 -3.47 -16.81
N PRO A 683 23.46 -4.52 -16.13
CA PRO A 683 23.63 -4.50 -14.66
C PRO A 683 24.44 -3.30 -14.17
N GLU A 684 25.54 -2.98 -14.83
CA GLU A 684 26.38 -1.82 -14.50
C GLU A 684 25.60 -0.50 -14.59
N LYS A 685 24.81 -0.33 -15.65
CA LYS A 685 24.01 0.90 -15.84
C LYS A 685 22.84 0.96 -14.87
N SER A 686 22.23 -0.17 -14.52
CA SER A 686 21.20 -0.25 -13.48
C SER A 686 21.72 0.19 -12.12
N GLU A 687 22.92 -0.28 -11.73
CA GLU A 687 23.57 0.13 -10.48
C GLU A 687 23.84 1.65 -10.47
N ILE A 688 24.40 2.19 -11.56
CA ILE A 688 24.66 3.63 -11.67
C ILE A 688 23.36 4.44 -11.66
N ALA A 689 22.31 3.97 -12.36
CA ALA A 689 21.00 4.61 -12.35
C ALA A 689 20.37 4.63 -10.95
N ALA A 690 20.45 3.53 -10.20
CA ALA A 690 19.95 3.46 -8.82
C ALA A 690 20.67 4.46 -7.90
N LYS A 691 21.99 4.62 -8.05
CA LYS A 691 22.77 5.66 -7.34
C LYS A 691 22.29 7.06 -7.73
N SER A 692 22.06 7.29 -9.02
CA SER A 692 21.57 8.56 -9.54
C SER A 692 20.17 8.92 -9.01
N ILE A 693 19.27 7.94 -8.85
CA ILE A 693 17.95 8.16 -8.25
C ILE A 693 18.11 8.74 -6.84
N PHE A 694 18.89 8.12 -5.95
CA PHE A 694 19.08 8.67 -4.60
C PHE A 694 19.77 10.05 -4.63
N LYS A 695 20.81 10.18 -5.46
CA LYS A 695 21.61 11.41 -5.61
C LYS A 695 20.76 12.59 -6.06
N TYR A 696 19.89 12.42 -7.04
CA TYR A 696 19.16 13.51 -7.68
C TYR A 696 17.72 13.65 -7.25
N ASN A 697 17.10 12.64 -6.62
CA ASN A 697 15.67 12.67 -6.29
C ASN A 697 15.38 12.74 -4.78
N TRP A 698 16.26 12.23 -3.92
CA TRP A 698 16.05 12.25 -2.47
C TRP A 698 16.69 13.48 -1.81
N THR A 699 15.96 14.15 -0.91
CA THR A 699 16.45 15.31 -0.14
C THR A 699 16.17 15.15 1.36
N PRO A 700 17.10 15.58 2.25
CA PRO A 700 16.86 15.58 3.69
C PRO A 700 15.85 16.65 4.14
N ASP A 701 15.56 17.65 3.32
CA ASP A 701 14.52 18.65 3.55
C ASP A 701 13.87 19.05 2.23
N ILE A 702 12.58 18.76 2.08
CA ILE A 702 11.81 19.12 0.88
C ILE A 702 11.72 20.64 0.65
N ALA A 703 12.00 21.45 1.67
CA ALA A 703 12.02 22.91 1.54
C ALA A 703 13.13 23.45 0.64
N THR A 704 14.12 22.64 0.28
CA THR A 704 15.10 23.02 -0.75
C THR A 704 14.52 22.93 -2.16
N ILE A 705 13.34 22.33 -2.34
CA ILE A 705 12.68 22.09 -3.62
C ILE A 705 11.36 22.84 -3.74
N TYR A 706 10.56 22.84 -2.69
CA TYR A 706 9.25 23.49 -2.72
C TYR A 706 9.33 25.00 -2.47
N ASP A 707 8.77 25.76 -3.41
CA ASP A 707 8.29 27.11 -3.13
C ASP A 707 6.92 26.99 -2.42
N PHE A 708 6.95 27.04 -1.08
CA PHE A 708 5.74 26.97 -0.27
C PHE A 708 4.86 28.24 -0.35
N GLU A 709 5.38 29.36 -0.87
CA GLU A 709 4.58 30.57 -1.10
C GLU A 709 3.78 30.47 -2.41
N LYS A 710 4.30 29.72 -3.39
CA LYS A 710 3.65 29.41 -4.67
C LYS A 710 3.82 27.94 -5.03
N PRO A 711 3.04 27.03 -4.41
CA PRO A 711 3.19 25.60 -4.64
C PRO A 711 2.86 25.26 -6.10
N ASN A 712 3.87 24.78 -6.84
CA ASN A 712 3.73 24.29 -8.21
C ASN A 712 3.36 22.80 -8.28
N ALA A 713 3.22 22.12 -7.13
CA ALA A 713 2.98 20.68 -6.98
C ALA A 713 2.09 20.39 -5.76
N ARG A 714 1.66 19.13 -5.59
CA ARG A 714 0.94 18.70 -4.37
C ARG A 714 1.92 18.72 -3.19
N VAL A 715 1.54 19.32 -2.08
CA VAL A 715 2.41 19.37 -0.90
C VAL A 715 2.22 18.09 -0.09
N LEU A 716 2.98 17.05 -0.43
CA LEU A 716 2.96 15.72 0.20
C LEU A 716 4.19 15.44 1.08
N ALA A 717 4.93 16.49 1.39
CA ALA A 717 5.94 16.58 2.44
C ALA A 717 5.98 18.03 2.95
N ALA A 718 6.15 18.22 4.26
CA ALA A 718 6.20 19.52 4.91
C ALA A 718 7.66 19.98 5.11
N LYS A 719 7.85 21.29 5.35
CA LYS A 719 9.18 21.85 5.64
C LYS A 719 9.88 21.09 6.78
N GLY A 720 11.15 20.75 6.57
CA GLY A 720 11.95 19.94 7.49
C GLY A 720 11.73 18.43 7.38
N GLU A 721 10.89 17.97 6.46
CA GLU A 721 10.70 16.55 6.18
C GLU A 721 11.56 16.12 4.99
N ALA A 722 12.28 15.00 5.18
CA ALA A 722 12.95 14.31 4.10
C ALA A 722 11.92 13.61 3.20
N ALA A 723 12.21 13.58 1.90
CA ALA A 723 11.35 12.96 0.89
C ALA A 723 12.11 12.73 -0.42
N MET A 724 11.56 11.87 -1.28
CA MET A 724 12.02 11.73 -2.66
C MET A 724 10.97 12.22 -3.65
N ILE A 725 11.41 13.08 -4.57
CA ILE A 725 10.58 13.59 -5.66
C ILE A 725 10.63 12.65 -6.88
N ASN A 726 9.56 12.61 -7.67
CA ASN A 726 9.46 11.69 -8.81
C ASN A 726 10.54 11.94 -9.89
N GLY A 727 10.95 13.19 -10.11
CA GLY A 727 11.98 13.57 -11.08
C GLY A 727 12.86 14.70 -10.56
N GLY A 728 14.15 14.44 -10.45
CA GLY A 728 15.16 15.40 -10.04
C GLY A 728 16.00 15.88 -11.22
N TRP A 729 16.64 17.03 -11.10
CA TRP A 729 17.57 17.54 -12.10
C TRP A 729 18.98 17.58 -11.54
N THR A 730 19.95 17.56 -12.45
CA THR A 730 21.35 17.87 -12.12
C THR A 730 21.48 19.39 -11.87
N LYS A 731 22.67 19.97 -12.04
CA LYS A 731 22.84 21.43 -11.92
C LYS A 731 22.09 22.23 -13.00
N GLU A 732 21.63 21.59 -14.07
CA GLU A 732 20.90 22.26 -15.14
C GLU A 732 19.46 22.59 -14.72
N LYS A 733 18.97 23.77 -15.15
CA LYS A 733 17.56 24.12 -14.97
C LYS A 733 16.68 23.21 -15.85
N PRO A 734 15.47 22.85 -15.38
CA PRO A 734 14.50 22.13 -16.20
C PRO A 734 14.28 22.81 -17.54
N LYS A 735 14.20 22.01 -18.62
CA LYS A 735 13.83 22.55 -19.94
C LYS A 735 12.34 22.87 -19.97
N SER A 736 11.93 23.86 -20.77
CA SER A 736 10.54 24.34 -20.81
C SER A 736 9.51 23.30 -21.27
N PHE A 737 9.95 22.23 -21.94
CA PHE A 737 9.11 21.11 -22.39
C PHE A 737 8.98 19.98 -21.36
N GLU A 738 9.75 20.00 -20.26
CA GLU A 738 9.69 18.96 -19.23
C GLU A 738 8.53 19.21 -18.24
N ASN A 739 7.92 18.12 -17.77
CA ASN A 739 6.85 18.18 -16.78
C ASN A 739 7.39 18.47 -15.37
N THR A 740 7.50 19.74 -15.01
CA THR A 740 7.94 20.11 -13.65
C THR A 740 6.89 19.82 -12.56
N HIS A 741 5.60 19.75 -12.90
CA HIS A 741 4.53 19.53 -11.92
C HIS A 741 4.62 18.13 -11.31
N ASP A 742 4.55 17.08 -12.13
CA ASP A 742 4.53 15.71 -11.60
C ASP A 742 5.91 15.23 -11.15
N LYS A 743 6.99 15.71 -11.77
CA LYS A 743 8.37 15.43 -11.35
C LYS A 743 8.68 15.94 -9.95
N THR A 744 8.04 17.03 -9.50
CA THR A 744 8.27 17.56 -8.14
C THR A 744 7.31 16.99 -7.08
N ASN A 745 6.34 16.16 -7.46
CA ASN A 745 5.50 15.47 -6.48
C ASN A 745 6.30 14.42 -5.68
N VAL A 746 5.81 14.11 -4.48
CA VAL A 746 6.30 13.04 -3.59
C VAL A 746 5.18 12.02 -3.44
N TRP A 747 5.39 10.78 -3.88
CA TRP A 747 4.40 9.69 -3.80
C TRP A 747 5.00 8.49 -3.07
N THR A 748 4.43 8.11 -1.93
CA THR A 748 5.03 7.08 -1.07
C THR A 748 5.15 5.73 -1.78
N GLY A 749 4.21 5.37 -2.65
CA GLY A 749 4.30 4.15 -3.45
C GLY A 749 5.50 4.12 -4.40
N LEU A 750 5.90 5.27 -4.94
CA LEU A 750 7.08 5.44 -5.80
C LEU A 750 8.37 5.44 -4.97
N GLU A 751 8.34 6.03 -3.77
CA GLU A 751 9.49 6.02 -2.86
C GLU A 751 9.84 4.59 -2.42
N TYR A 752 8.84 3.75 -2.11
CA TYR A 752 9.07 2.33 -1.86
C TYR A 752 9.62 1.59 -3.08
N GLU A 753 9.16 1.95 -4.27
CA GLU A 753 9.59 1.32 -5.52
C GLU A 753 11.05 1.64 -5.86
N ALA A 754 11.43 2.92 -5.82
CA ALA A 754 12.81 3.35 -5.97
C ALA A 754 13.73 2.74 -4.89
N ALA A 755 13.24 2.59 -3.65
CA ALA A 755 13.99 1.90 -2.61
C ALA A 755 14.17 0.40 -2.92
N CYS A 756 13.21 -0.26 -3.56
CA CYS A 756 13.37 -1.64 -4.03
C CYS A 756 14.42 -1.74 -5.13
N ASP A 757 14.50 -0.77 -6.04
CA ASP A 757 15.55 -0.73 -7.07
C ASP A 757 16.92 -0.59 -6.42
N MET A 758 17.07 0.35 -5.48
CA MET A 758 18.28 0.50 -4.68
C MET A 758 18.67 -0.81 -3.96
N ILE A 759 17.72 -1.49 -3.29
CA ILE A 759 17.97 -2.77 -2.64
C ILE A 759 18.46 -3.81 -3.65
N ASN A 760 17.81 -3.91 -4.80
CA ASN A 760 18.12 -4.91 -5.82
C ASN A 760 19.53 -4.71 -6.43
N GLU A 761 19.97 -3.46 -6.55
CA GLU A 761 21.29 -3.08 -7.06
C GLU A 761 22.35 -2.90 -5.95
N GLY A 762 22.05 -3.26 -4.69
CA GLY A 762 23.04 -3.29 -3.59
C GLY A 762 23.20 -2.01 -2.75
N LEU A 763 22.35 -1.01 -2.95
CA LEU A 763 22.35 0.29 -2.25
C LEU A 763 21.45 0.27 -1.01
N LEU A 764 21.82 -0.57 -0.02
CA LEU A 764 20.98 -0.80 1.16
C LEU A 764 20.84 0.43 2.06
N GLU A 765 21.90 1.22 2.26
CA GLU A 765 21.84 2.39 3.12
C GLU A 765 20.88 3.45 2.56
N GLU A 766 21.01 3.75 1.27
CA GLU A 766 20.16 4.70 0.55
C GLU A 766 18.70 4.28 0.58
N ALA A 767 18.41 3.00 0.31
CA ALA A 767 17.07 2.46 0.34
C ALA A 767 16.43 2.58 1.73
N ILE A 768 17.17 2.21 2.77
CA ILE A 768 16.68 2.23 4.15
C ILE A 768 16.45 3.67 4.63
N VAL A 769 17.30 4.62 4.21
CA VAL A 769 17.10 6.06 4.46
C VAL A 769 15.84 6.58 3.75
N ALA A 770 15.62 6.20 2.49
CA ALA A 770 14.42 6.58 1.75
C ALA A 770 13.15 6.05 2.43
N ILE A 771 13.12 4.77 2.83
CA ILE A 771 11.97 4.18 3.54
C ILE A 771 11.77 4.84 4.91
N ARG A 772 12.86 5.13 5.63
CA ARG A 772 12.81 5.82 6.92
C ARG A 772 12.15 7.20 6.80
N SER A 773 12.39 7.91 5.70
CA SER A 773 11.75 9.22 5.47
C SER A 773 10.23 9.14 5.33
N ILE A 774 9.67 7.99 4.90
CA ILE A 774 8.23 7.74 4.92
C ILE A 774 7.78 7.51 6.37
N ASP A 775 8.44 6.63 7.12
CA ASP A 775 8.11 6.33 8.53
C ASP A 775 8.07 7.60 9.40
N ASP A 776 9.06 8.48 9.25
CA ASP A 776 9.17 9.74 10.02
C ASP A 776 8.10 10.80 9.66
N ARG A 777 7.43 10.67 8.50
CA ARG A 777 6.29 11.51 8.10
C ARG A 777 4.96 11.03 8.72
N TYR A 778 4.90 9.76 9.13
CA TYR A 778 3.69 9.07 9.61
C TYR A 778 3.89 8.41 10.99
N ASN A 779 4.17 9.21 12.02
CA ASN A 779 4.59 8.73 13.35
C ASN A 779 3.52 8.83 14.46
N GLY A 780 2.27 9.18 14.15
CA GLY A 780 1.19 9.36 15.12
C GLY A 780 1.03 10.78 15.67
N THR A 781 2.13 11.54 15.83
CA THR A 781 2.06 12.97 16.22
C THR A 781 1.81 13.88 15.02
N LYS A 782 2.40 13.53 13.88
CA LYS A 782 2.24 14.27 12.63
C LYS A 782 1.01 13.80 11.89
N ARG A 783 0.92 12.49 11.63
CA ARG A 783 -0.08 11.84 10.78
C ARG A 783 -0.31 10.40 11.24
N ASN A 784 -1.42 9.81 10.83
CA ASN A 784 -1.76 8.42 11.11
C ASN A 784 -0.76 7.44 10.43
N PRO A 785 -0.06 6.55 11.19
CA PRO A 785 0.89 5.57 10.63
C PRO A 785 0.32 4.62 9.57
N TRP A 786 -0.99 4.36 9.61
CA TRP A 786 -1.70 3.45 8.70
C TRP A 786 -2.44 4.16 7.55
N ASN A 787 -2.23 5.47 7.37
CA ASN A 787 -2.89 6.27 6.34
C ASN A 787 -1.85 7.07 5.53
N GLU A 788 -1.21 6.41 4.58
CA GLU A 788 -0.37 7.11 3.60
C GLU A 788 -1.26 7.85 2.59
N VAL A 789 -0.86 9.09 2.28
CA VAL A 789 -1.65 10.06 1.52
C VAL A 789 -0.90 10.42 0.25
N GLU A 790 -1.52 10.17 -0.90
CA GLU A 790 -1.11 10.74 -2.19
C GLU A 790 -2.26 11.62 -2.74
N GLY A 791 -3.09 11.06 -3.63
CA GLY A 791 -4.30 11.72 -4.11
C GLY A 791 -5.47 11.67 -3.11
N SER A 792 -5.41 10.81 -2.09
CA SER A 792 -6.40 10.74 -1.00
C SER A 792 -5.83 9.90 0.15
N ASN A 793 -6.61 9.73 1.22
CA ASN A 793 -6.32 8.83 2.34
C ASN A 793 -6.30 7.36 1.89
N HIS A 794 -5.51 6.54 2.60
CA HIS A 794 -5.30 5.11 2.39
C HIS A 794 -4.99 4.79 0.93
N TYR A 795 -3.99 5.50 0.38
CA TYR A 795 -3.67 5.39 -1.04
C TYR A 795 -3.03 4.02 -1.34
N SER A 796 -3.66 3.28 -2.24
CA SER A 796 -3.39 1.87 -2.54
C SER A 796 -1.96 1.63 -3.01
N ARG A 797 -1.35 2.60 -3.68
CA ARG A 797 0.03 2.50 -4.17
C ARG A 797 1.04 2.21 -3.05
N ALA A 798 0.78 2.67 -1.83
CA ALA A 798 1.60 2.40 -0.65
C ALA A 798 1.76 0.90 -0.34
N MET A 799 0.86 0.04 -0.83
CA MET A 799 1.00 -1.42 -0.73
C MET A 799 2.17 -1.98 -1.56
N HIS A 800 2.92 -1.14 -2.29
CA HIS A 800 4.23 -1.49 -2.83
C HIS A 800 5.27 -1.75 -1.72
N SER A 801 5.05 -1.23 -0.51
CA SER A 801 5.85 -1.54 0.68
C SER A 801 6.12 -3.04 0.88
N TRP A 802 5.19 -3.93 0.50
CA TRP A 802 5.42 -5.38 0.56
C TRP A 802 6.52 -5.87 -0.39
N ASN A 803 6.75 -5.19 -1.51
CA ASN A 803 7.85 -5.49 -2.42
C ASN A 803 9.23 -5.20 -1.81
N VAL A 804 9.30 -4.33 -0.79
CA VAL A 804 10.52 -4.13 0.01
C VAL A 804 10.88 -5.44 0.71
N LEU A 805 9.90 -6.16 1.28
CA LEU A 805 10.14 -7.47 1.89
C LEU A 805 10.71 -8.48 0.87
N LEU A 806 10.14 -8.49 -0.34
CA LEU A 806 10.57 -9.38 -1.41
C LEU A 806 12.00 -9.04 -1.87
N SER A 807 12.31 -7.74 -1.98
CA SER A 807 13.63 -7.26 -2.35
C SER A 807 14.66 -7.52 -1.25
N LEU A 808 14.35 -7.31 0.03
CA LEU A 808 15.29 -7.59 1.13
C LEU A 808 15.59 -9.09 1.28
N SER A 809 14.61 -9.95 1.00
CA SER A 809 14.76 -11.42 1.06
C SER A 809 15.31 -12.03 -0.22
N GLY A 810 15.28 -11.30 -1.34
CA GLY A 810 15.56 -11.84 -2.67
C GLY A 810 14.63 -13.00 -3.03
N PHE A 811 13.36 -12.93 -2.60
CA PHE A 811 12.40 -14.02 -2.74
C PHE A 811 11.95 -14.19 -4.19
N THR A 812 12.04 -15.41 -4.70
CA THR A 812 11.48 -15.80 -6.01
C THR A 812 10.60 -17.04 -5.87
N TYR A 813 9.59 -17.15 -6.74
CA TYR A 813 8.63 -18.25 -6.69
C TYR A 813 8.06 -18.56 -8.07
N ASN A 814 8.00 -19.85 -8.42
CA ASN A 814 7.29 -20.38 -9.59
C ASN A 814 6.52 -21.62 -9.12
N GLY A 815 5.23 -21.43 -8.83
CA GLY A 815 4.38 -22.48 -8.29
C GLY A 815 4.16 -23.66 -9.23
N PRO A 816 3.86 -23.48 -10.53
CA PRO A 816 3.67 -24.59 -11.45
C PRO A 816 4.90 -25.51 -11.56
N GLU A 817 6.10 -24.93 -11.59
CA GLU A 817 7.37 -25.67 -11.64
C GLU A 817 7.89 -26.11 -10.26
N GLY A 818 7.25 -25.67 -9.17
CA GLY A 818 7.67 -25.96 -7.79
C GLY A 818 9.03 -25.35 -7.42
N ILE A 819 9.32 -24.12 -7.88
CA ILE A 819 10.58 -23.43 -7.60
C ILE A 819 10.36 -22.39 -6.51
N ILE A 820 11.24 -22.39 -5.51
CA ILE A 820 11.32 -21.34 -4.49
C ILE A 820 12.76 -20.87 -4.33
N GLY A 821 12.98 -19.57 -4.19
CA GLY A 821 14.32 -19.01 -4.07
C GLY A 821 14.45 -17.90 -3.04
N PHE A 822 15.64 -17.78 -2.47
CA PHE A 822 15.98 -16.74 -1.49
C PHE A 822 17.41 -16.24 -1.72
N LYS A 823 17.57 -14.91 -1.71
CA LYS A 823 18.85 -14.21 -1.81
C LYS A 823 18.88 -13.06 -0.81
N PRO A 824 19.00 -13.34 0.50
CA PRO A 824 18.92 -12.31 1.53
C PRO A 824 19.95 -11.20 1.29
N ARG A 825 19.49 -9.95 1.28
CA ARG A 825 20.35 -8.77 1.07
C ARG A 825 20.67 -8.07 2.39
N LEU A 826 19.70 -8.02 3.31
CA LEU A 826 19.91 -7.48 4.65
C LEU A 826 20.34 -8.58 5.62
N ASN A 827 21.47 -8.41 6.30
CA ASN A 827 22.02 -9.36 7.28
C ASN A 827 22.09 -10.82 6.77
N PRO A 828 22.72 -11.10 5.62
CA PRO A 828 22.70 -12.41 4.99
C PRO A 828 23.30 -13.54 5.83
N ASP A 829 24.12 -13.23 6.83
CA ASP A 829 24.69 -14.21 7.74
C ASP A 829 23.71 -14.70 8.81
N ASN A 830 22.68 -13.91 9.12
CA ASN A 830 21.61 -14.28 10.05
C ASN A 830 20.31 -13.61 9.63
N PHE A 831 19.63 -14.24 8.67
CA PHE A 831 18.41 -13.73 8.08
C PHE A 831 17.21 -14.59 8.44
N LYS A 832 16.08 -13.96 8.75
CA LYS A 832 14.78 -14.62 8.84
C LYS A 832 13.69 -13.69 8.31
N SER A 833 12.83 -14.22 7.45
CA SER A 833 11.72 -13.47 6.87
C SER A 833 10.51 -14.36 6.62
N PHE A 834 9.34 -13.74 6.63
CA PHE A 834 8.11 -14.31 6.11
C PHE A 834 8.22 -14.57 4.60
N PHE A 835 7.54 -15.61 4.11
CA PHE A 835 7.26 -15.82 2.69
C PHE A 835 5.83 -16.35 2.50
N SER A 836 5.28 -16.13 1.32
CA SER A 836 4.01 -16.73 0.90
C SER A 836 4.08 -17.22 -0.55
N THR A 837 3.28 -18.25 -0.82
CA THR A 837 3.24 -19.01 -2.08
C THR A 837 1.79 -19.15 -2.54
N ALA A 838 1.54 -19.97 -3.58
CA ALA A 838 0.21 -20.15 -4.14
C ALA A 838 -0.81 -20.70 -3.13
N GLU A 839 -0.38 -21.61 -2.25
CA GLU A 839 -1.26 -22.40 -1.37
C GLU A 839 -0.77 -22.48 0.08
N GLY A 840 0.31 -21.78 0.44
CA GLY A 840 0.82 -21.77 1.80
C GLY A 840 1.77 -20.61 2.10
N TRP A 841 2.07 -20.40 3.37
CA TRP A 841 3.00 -19.37 3.84
C TRP A 841 3.74 -19.83 5.10
N GLY A 842 4.87 -19.17 5.37
CA GLY A 842 5.78 -19.61 6.41
C GLY A 842 6.97 -18.69 6.61
N THR A 843 8.07 -19.23 7.16
CA THR A 843 9.33 -18.49 7.36
C THR A 843 10.50 -19.17 6.69
N PHE A 844 11.35 -18.36 6.09
CA PHE A 844 12.68 -18.75 5.65
C PHE A 844 13.69 -18.21 6.67
N LYS A 845 14.65 -19.05 7.06
CA LYS A 845 15.78 -18.68 7.92
C LYS A 845 17.08 -19.12 7.26
N GLN A 846 18.07 -18.25 7.23
CA GLN A 846 19.43 -18.52 6.79
C GLN A 846 20.43 -18.15 7.89
N VAL A 847 21.36 -19.06 8.17
CA VAL A 847 22.49 -18.81 9.09
C VAL A 847 23.78 -19.23 8.41
N ARG A 848 24.75 -18.32 8.32
CA ARG A 848 26.11 -18.58 7.84
C ARG A 848 27.06 -18.56 9.03
N TYR A 849 27.83 -19.63 9.22
CA TYR A 849 28.83 -19.72 10.28
C TYR A 849 30.05 -20.51 9.81
N GLY A 850 31.22 -19.86 9.82
CA GLY A 850 32.45 -20.45 9.31
C GLY A 850 32.33 -20.80 7.82
N LYS A 851 32.42 -22.11 7.51
CA LYS A 851 32.26 -22.64 6.14
C LYS A 851 30.86 -23.19 5.84
N ALA A 852 29.96 -23.17 6.81
CA ALA A 852 28.63 -23.75 6.66
C ALA A 852 27.57 -22.67 6.48
N GLN A 853 26.58 -22.96 5.62
CA GLN A 853 25.34 -22.21 5.53
C GLN A 853 24.16 -23.16 5.72
N THR A 854 23.34 -22.93 6.74
CA THR A 854 22.11 -23.68 6.99
C THR A 854 20.92 -22.82 6.66
N ASN A 855 20.00 -23.39 5.88
CA ASN A 855 18.77 -22.73 5.46
C ASN A 855 17.59 -23.58 5.91
N THR A 856 16.56 -22.94 6.45
CA THR A 856 15.37 -23.61 6.97
C THR A 856 14.13 -22.95 6.39
N LEU A 857 13.30 -23.73 5.70
CA LEU A 857 11.95 -23.35 5.32
C LEU A 857 10.98 -24.04 6.28
N LEU A 858 10.26 -23.26 7.07
CA LEU A 858 9.14 -23.72 7.89
C LEU A 858 7.84 -23.33 7.20
N LEU A 859 7.00 -24.30 6.86
CA LEU A 859 5.67 -24.01 6.32
C LEU A 859 4.67 -23.91 7.48
N THR A 860 4.20 -22.69 7.78
CA THR A 860 3.33 -22.44 8.94
C THR A 860 1.85 -22.67 8.63
N TYR A 861 1.44 -22.50 7.38
CA TYR A 861 0.04 -22.64 6.97
C TYR A 861 -0.05 -23.15 5.53
N GLY A 862 -1.06 -23.99 5.28
CA GLY A 862 -1.40 -24.48 3.94
C GLY A 862 -0.46 -25.59 3.46
N LYS A 863 -0.20 -25.60 2.15
CA LYS A 863 0.67 -26.58 1.47
C LYS A 863 1.66 -25.88 0.54
N LEU A 864 2.78 -26.54 0.26
CA LEU A 864 3.79 -26.08 -0.68
C LEU A 864 4.33 -27.26 -1.49
N GLU A 865 4.27 -27.14 -2.81
CA GLU A 865 4.85 -28.09 -3.74
C GLU A 865 6.24 -27.61 -4.19
N LEU A 866 7.26 -28.46 -4.05
CA LEU A 866 8.65 -28.13 -4.33
C LEU A 866 9.33 -29.14 -5.25
N ASN A 867 10.17 -28.62 -6.12
CA ASN A 867 11.03 -29.35 -7.04
C ASN A 867 12.44 -28.77 -7.02
N VAL A 868 12.57 -27.43 -6.95
CA VAL A 868 13.85 -26.73 -6.92
C VAL A 868 13.87 -25.70 -5.80
N VAL A 869 14.98 -25.68 -5.06
CA VAL A 869 15.30 -24.62 -4.09
C VAL A 869 16.52 -23.85 -4.60
N THR A 870 16.39 -22.53 -4.72
CA THR A 870 17.48 -21.65 -5.17
C THR A 870 17.99 -20.80 -4.01
N LEU A 871 19.30 -20.84 -3.75
CA LEU A 871 19.93 -20.12 -2.63
C LEU A 871 21.21 -19.45 -3.09
N ASP A 872 21.53 -18.29 -2.50
CA ASP A 872 22.85 -17.69 -2.68
C ASP A 872 23.81 -18.08 -1.54
N ILE A 873 25.06 -18.33 -1.91
CA ILE A 873 26.20 -18.47 -0.99
C ILE A 873 27.04 -17.19 -0.99
N VAL A 874 28.05 -17.14 -0.11
CA VAL A 874 29.02 -16.04 -0.08
C VAL A 874 29.75 -15.96 -1.42
N GLU A 875 29.88 -14.75 -1.95
CA GLU A 875 30.56 -14.50 -3.23
C GLU A 875 31.98 -15.10 -3.26
N GLY A 876 32.34 -15.70 -4.40
CA GLY A 876 33.65 -16.32 -4.61
C GLY A 876 33.90 -17.61 -3.83
N LYS A 877 32.88 -18.23 -3.23
CA LYS A 877 32.99 -19.54 -2.56
C LYS A 877 32.49 -20.67 -3.45
N GLU A 878 33.06 -21.86 -3.27
CA GLU A 878 32.65 -23.10 -3.95
C GLU A 878 32.03 -24.08 -2.96
N LEU A 879 30.97 -24.76 -3.40
CA LEU A 879 30.25 -25.77 -2.64
C LEU A 879 30.92 -27.15 -2.72
N ASN A 880 31.18 -27.73 -1.55
CA ASN A 880 31.69 -29.10 -1.43
C ASN A 880 30.58 -30.13 -1.17
N GLY A 881 29.38 -29.67 -0.81
CA GLY A 881 28.23 -30.57 -0.69
C GLY A 881 26.96 -29.89 -0.21
N VAL A 882 25.84 -30.52 -0.55
CA VAL A 882 24.48 -30.12 -0.16
C VAL A 882 23.80 -31.29 0.55
N SER A 883 23.11 -31.02 1.65
CA SER A 883 22.26 -31.99 2.36
C SER A 883 20.87 -31.40 2.56
N VAL A 884 19.86 -32.06 2.01
CA VAL A 884 18.45 -31.66 2.16
C VAL A 884 17.74 -32.64 3.10
N LYS A 885 16.99 -32.12 4.08
CA LYS A 885 16.21 -32.93 5.03
C LYS A 885 14.81 -32.36 5.22
N LEU A 886 13.78 -33.19 5.04
CA LEU A 886 12.40 -32.88 5.43
C LEU A 886 12.10 -33.54 6.78
N ASN A 887 11.75 -32.76 7.79
CA ASN A 887 11.44 -33.25 9.14
C ASN A 887 12.54 -34.19 9.69
N GLY A 888 13.80 -33.86 9.42
CA GLY A 888 14.97 -34.65 9.81
C GLY A 888 15.32 -35.84 8.92
N LYS A 889 14.46 -36.21 7.96
CA LYS A 889 14.72 -37.31 7.00
C LYS A 889 15.42 -36.79 5.75
N ILE A 890 16.50 -37.44 5.33
CA ILE A 890 17.28 -37.06 4.14
C ILE A 890 16.43 -37.20 2.88
N ILE A 891 16.44 -36.17 2.04
CA ILE A 891 15.81 -36.15 0.72
C ILE A 891 16.91 -36.20 -0.34
N LYS A 892 16.77 -37.12 -1.30
CA LYS A 892 17.71 -37.23 -2.42
C LYS A 892 17.60 -35.97 -3.30
N SER A 893 18.75 -35.36 -3.56
CA SER A 893 18.87 -34.12 -4.32
C SER A 893 20.19 -34.08 -5.09
N SER A 894 20.24 -33.22 -6.10
CA SER A 894 21.44 -32.78 -6.81
C SER A 894 21.54 -31.26 -6.75
N TYR A 895 22.72 -30.70 -7.01
CA TYR A 895 22.88 -29.25 -7.08
C TYR A 895 23.78 -28.83 -8.24
N GLU A 896 23.51 -27.62 -8.73
CA GLU A 896 24.35 -26.89 -9.69
C GLU A 896 24.67 -25.52 -9.09
N GLN A 897 25.95 -25.12 -9.17
CA GLN A 897 26.39 -23.80 -8.74
C GLN A 897 26.68 -22.93 -9.98
N GLN A 898 26.02 -21.78 -10.06
CA GLN A 898 26.21 -20.77 -11.10
C GLN A 898 26.65 -19.46 -10.43
N GLY A 899 27.96 -19.19 -10.45
CA GLY A 899 28.53 -18.10 -9.68
C GLY A 899 28.30 -18.31 -8.17
N ASN A 900 27.58 -17.39 -7.53
CA ASN A 900 27.17 -17.49 -6.13
C ASN A 900 25.78 -18.11 -5.92
N THR A 901 25.02 -18.37 -6.99
CA THR A 901 23.69 -18.99 -6.90
C THR A 901 23.79 -20.51 -6.99
N VAL A 902 22.97 -21.19 -6.19
CA VAL A 902 22.94 -22.64 -6.06
C VAL A 902 21.53 -23.11 -6.35
N LEU A 903 21.37 -23.93 -7.38
CA LEU A 903 20.11 -24.56 -7.76
C LEU A 903 20.12 -25.98 -7.21
N ILE A 904 19.17 -26.30 -6.33
CA ILE A 904 19.09 -27.60 -5.67
C ILE A 904 17.85 -28.32 -6.18
N SER A 905 18.03 -29.32 -7.03
CA SER A 905 16.95 -30.12 -7.61
C SER A 905 16.65 -31.34 -6.73
N LEU A 906 15.40 -31.50 -6.34
CA LEU A 906 14.91 -32.66 -5.62
C LEU A 906 14.67 -33.81 -6.62
N SER A 907 15.00 -35.06 -6.25
CA SER A 907 14.86 -36.19 -7.19
C SER A 907 13.40 -36.54 -7.53
N SER A 908 12.46 -36.00 -6.77
CA SER A 908 11.02 -36.13 -6.96
C SER A 908 10.34 -34.90 -6.37
N LYS A 909 9.19 -34.51 -6.94
CA LYS A 909 8.35 -33.44 -6.40
C LYS A 909 8.01 -33.72 -4.92
N LEU A 910 8.21 -32.72 -4.08
CA LEU A 910 8.07 -32.76 -2.63
C LEU A 910 6.87 -31.91 -2.20
N THR A 911 5.91 -32.52 -1.51
CA THR A 911 4.81 -31.79 -0.86
C THR A 911 5.17 -31.52 0.60
N MET A 912 5.22 -30.25 0.98
CA MET A 912 5.27 -29.80 2.37
C MET A 912 3.85 -29.42 2.84
N ASN A 913 3.51 -29.82 4.06
CA ASN A 913 2.28 -29.47 4.74
C ASN A 913 2.55 -28.55 5.94
N THR A 914 1.49 -28.04 6.55
CA THR A 914 1.57 -27.22 7.75
C THR A 914 2.43 -27.89 8.84
N ASN A 915 3.37 -27.12 9.40
CA ASN A 915 4.43 -27.48 10.35
C ASN A 915 5.58 -28.33 9.80
N ASP A 916 5.63 -28.63 8.50
CA ASP A 916 6.80 -29.26 7.90
C ASP A 916 8.00 -28.31 7.86
N ILE A 917 9.18 -28.88 8.08
CA ILE A 917 10.45 -28.16 8.10
C ILE A 917 11.39 -28.79 7.07
N LEU A 918 11.79 -28.00 6.07
CA LEU A 918 12.84 -28.34 5.11
C LEU A 918 14.15 -27.66 5.52
N ASN A 919 15.17 -28.45 5.84
CA ASN A 919 16.51 -27.96 6.10
C ASN A 919 17.42 -28.24 4.90
N VAL A 920 18.18 -27.23 4.50
CA VAL A 920 19.16 -27.28 3.41
C VAL A 920 20.50 -26.81 3.96
N ASP A 921 21.40 -27.75 4.17
CA ASP A 921 22.76 -27.52 4.66
C ASP A 921 23.73 -27.46 3.47
N LEU A 922 24.47 -26.35 3.35
CA LEU A 922 25.49 -26.08 2.35
C LEU A 922 26.88 -26.08 3.03
N LYS A 923 27.87 -26.75 2.44
CA LYS A 923 29.23 -26.94 3.01
C LYS A 923 30.37 -26.47 2.11
#